data_AF-A0A800DQZ5-F1
#
_entry.id   AF-A0A800DQZ5-F1
#
_cell.length_a   1.000
_cell.length_b   1.000
_cell.length_c   1.000
_cell.angle_alpha   90.00
_cell.angle_beta   90.00
_cell.angle_gamma   90.00
#
_symmetry.space_group_name_H-M   'P 1'
#
loop_
_entity.id
_entity.type
_entity.pdbx_description
1 polymer ?
#
loop_
_entity_poly.entity_id
_entity_poly.type
_entity_poly.pdbx_seq_one_letter_code
_entity_poly.pdbx_strand_id
1 'polypeptide(L)'
;MRQKIMKSVQVIYCWLIIISAASPVWSAEQLSVGTRPRGMGNTFSAIADDATAIFWNPAGISQMQRYELQDSYTRLYQLEGVSQNHLAFVLPFTKNFAIGLDWMNLSISDEELDFSRNNFTLSYSHSFWDRIAFGVNLKYITSNTGLDRITLDKASGYGVDFGGLFKPIKDRLHLGIMWQDVTGTSIQHETGKKEQIFQTNRRVGAAYYIVRNTKNSWMKDLVFAADVDDRIHIGAELWTPKYSIPGGEATFSLRGGLQKDRYTEEPMTYTFGATAKYRELSFNYALVIPPSLPVTNLFSLSLDWEFQRSPIRILHVEIVPDGLFIAHHEFYAMMNKVAPVIIVREFLPEEGQAEVHCIVNEQAKVISGTPSLTSIKFRTKDNPNWRNLDVETLLESAESGDELLMPSGSKLRVKTEREGNLVEYVAEKLKYELEEEDKIGRIWLENRSKKFVDITVKMLLEAGMPDFQDVTSPYRMPPRSIVSISIQSLNLNYPRILSRAQNETIVAKVAVASYTKDTPHKDVSLDTNFTLYGKNSLLWTNEEDLLKLGSFITPKDEAIKKLAEEAVAMYKITPPPQSAPNIYKTLWKAQLYYALLSAYGIVYSSDPLVSSFRSTTVDTIKFARETLQQRYGEIDKKSAADCDDSTVLLASLLLAAGINVALITQPHHILLAFDTGIPREIAEKISLEGLKSNSWYLDFDQRAWIPIETTLLGKKELGFADAWETAMLMIEKDGFDNAAPVKLAQDKYKPAAVYADVSWKPKVPSKDKIDQILAKGPNLIQAIADGVAVAQMKKGPEESGYGSEKGEEQK
;
A
#
# COMPACT_ATOMS: atom_id res chain seq x y z
N MET A 1 21.25 28.68 -8.64
CA MET A 1 20.98 30.14 -8.62
C MET A 1 20.24 30.61 -9.89
N ARG A 2 20.71 30.29 -11.11
CA ARG A 2 20.03 30.63 -12.39
C ARG A 2 18.56 30.19 -12.50
N GLN A 3 18.20 28.99 -12.04
CA GLN A 3 16.79 28.53 -12.01
C GLN A 3 15.89 29.30 -11.04
N LYS A 4 16.44 29.82 -9.93
CA LYS A 4 15.66 30.67 -9.01
C LYS A 4 15.42 32.06 -9.63
N ILE A 5 16.43 32.62 -10.29
CA ILE A 5 16.36 33.92 -10.97
C ILE A 5 15.39 33.88 -12.16
N MET A 6 15.41 32.82 -12.98
CA MET A 6 14.44 32.64 -14.08
C MET A 6 13.00 32.54 -13.60
N LYS A 7 12.73 31.87 -12.47
CA LYS A 7 11.38 31.80 -11.88
C LYS A 7 10.91 33.16 -11.35
N SER A 8 11.80 33.93 -10.74
CA SER A 8 11.50 35.30 -10.30
C SER A 8 11.19 36.24 -11.48
N VAL A 9 11.93 36.13 -12.60
CA VAL A 9 11.70 36.92 -13.82
C VAL A 9 10.37 36.55 -14.50
N GLN A 10 10.00 35.27 -14.53
CA GLN A 10 8.70 34.82 -15.05
C GLN A 10 7.53 35.31 -14.20
N VAL A 11 7.67 35.32 -12.88
CA VAL A 11 6.66 35.91 -11.97
C VAL A 11 6.48 37.40 -12.30
N ILE A 12 7.56 38.19 -12.38
CA ILE A 12 7.51 39.63 -12.71
C ILE A 12 6.89 39.90 -14.09
N TYR A 13 7.18 39.07 -15.10
CA TYR A 13 6.55 39.19 -16.42
C TYR A 13 5.04 38.91 -16.39
N CYS A 14 4.59 37.92 -15.60
CA CYS A 14 3.16 37.70 -15.38
C CYS A 14 2.50 38.91 -14.68
N TRP A 15 3.17 39.55 -13.71
CA TRP A 15 2.67 40.77 -13.06
C TRP A 15 2.50 41.93 -14.05
N LEU A 16 3.45 42.16 -14.96
CA LEU A 16 3.38 43.24 -15.95
C LEU A 16 2.28 43.02 -17.01
N ILE A 17 1.98 41.77 -17.36
CA ILE A 17 0.88 41.41 -18.28
C ILE A 17 -0.49 41.58 -17.61
N ILE A 18 -0.61 41.29 -16.30
CA ILE A 18 -1.86 41.48 -15.55
C ILE A 18 -2.22 42.97 -15.41
N ILE A 19 -1.22 43.83 -15.18
CA ILE A 19 -1.42 45.28 -15.04
C ILE A 19 -1.90 45.93 -16.35
N SER A 20 -1.55 45.37 -17.50
CA SER A 20 -1.90 45.93 -18.82
C SER A 20 -3.24 45.45 -19.42
N ALA A 21 -3.87 44.43 -18.83
CA ALA A 21 -5.12 43.84 -19.35
C ALA A 21 -6.41 44.44 -18.77
N ALA A 22 -6.34 45.28 -17.73
CA ALA A 22 -7.51 45.89 -17.10
C ALA A 22 -7.78 47.30 -17.66
N SER A 23 -8.64 47.38 -18.69
CA SER A 23 -9.17 48.64 -19.21
C SER A 23 -10.06 49.35 -18.16
N PRO A 24 -10.08 50.69 -18.09
CA PRO A 24 -10.90 51.42 -17.13
C PRO A 24 -12.37 51.33 -17.50
N VAL A 25 -13.17 50.74 -16.62
CA VAL A 25 -14.63 50.92 -16.59
C VAL A 25 -14.96 51.37 -15.18
N TRP A 26 -15.59 52.53 -15.05
CA TRP A 26 -16.10 53.00 -13.76
C TRP A 26 -17.18 52.04 -13.29
N SER A 27 -16.85 51.18 -12.33
CA SER A 27 -17.81 50.25 -11.75
C SER A 27 -18.58 50.93 -10.63
N ALA A 28 -19.90 50.87 -10.65
CA ALA A 28 -20.70 51.12 -9.45
C ALA A 28 -20.37 50.01 -8.43
N GLU A 29 -20.02 50.39 -7.20
CA GLU A 29 -19.41 49.50 -6.19
C GLU A 29 -20.42 48.45 -5.70
N GLN A 30 -20.16 47.17 -5.99
CA GLN A 30 -20.86 46.07 -5.33
C GLN A 30 -20.14 45.77 -4.02
N LEU A 31 -20.87 45.82 -2.90
CA LEU A 31 -20.31 45.50 -1.58
C LEU A 31 -19.79 44.05 -1.58
N SER A 32 -18.52 43.88 -1.19
CA SER A 32 -17.89 42.57 -1.18
C SER A 32 -18.54 41.62 -0.15
N VAL A 33 -18.22 40.32 -0.17
CA VAL A 33 -18.77 39.35 0.80
C VAL A 33 -17.68 38.48 1.41
N GLY A 34 -18.00 37.88 2.56
CA GLY A 34 -17.12 36.94 3.24
C GLY A 34 -16.08 37.59 4.14
N THR A 35 -15.95 37.08 5.36
CA THR A 35 -14.98 37.56 6.35
C THR A 35 -13.54 37.23 5.95
N ARG A 36 -13.31 36.03 5.39
CA ARG A 36 -11.97 35.58 4.98
C ARG A 36 -11.38 36.41 3.82
N PRO A 37 -12.08 36.60 2.69
CA PRO A 37 -11.65 37.50 1.61
C PRO A 37 -11.41 38.93 2.08
N ARG A 38 -12.33 39.49 2.89
CA ARG A 38 -12.21 40.85 3.43
C ARG A 38 -10.99 41.01 4.35
N GLY A 39 -10.64 40.00 5.15
CA GLY A 39 -9.43 40.00 5.97
C GLY A 39 -8.11 39.88 5.18
N MET A 40 -8.19 39.58 3.88
CA MET A 40 -7.06 39.50 2.94
C MET A 40 -7.06 40.63 1.91
N GLY A 41 -7.68 41.76 2.26
CA GLY A 41 -7.74 42.91 1.37
C GLY A 41 -8.57 42.62 0.13
N ASN A 42 -9.66 41.84 0.22
CA ASN A 42 -10.49 41.46 -0.94
C ASN A 42 -9.72 40.69 -2.02
N THR A 43 -8.64 39.99 -1.67
CA THR A 43 -7.80 39.24 -2.63
C THR A 43 -8.17 37.77 -2.65
N PHE A 44 -9.08 37.35 -3.53
CA PHE A 44 -9.63 36.00 -3.45
C PHE A 44 -9.95 35.31 -4.78
N SER A 45 -9.88 36.01 -5.92
CA SER A 45 -10.28 35.42 -7.21
C SER A 45 -9.44 34.20 -7.64
N ALA A 46 -8.16 34.16 -7.25
CA ALA A 46 -7.26 33.03 -7.52
C ALA A 46 -7.23 31.97 -6.41
N ILE A 47 -7.83 32.24 -5.26
CA ILE A 47 -7.85 31.33 -4.10
C ILE A 47 -9.19 30.61 -3.99
N ALA A 48 -10.30 31.36 -4.10
CA ALA A 48 -11.69 30.92 -4.20
C ALA A 48 -11.94 29.45 -3.82
N ASP A 49 -11.84 29.12 -2.53
CA ASP A 49 -11.89 27.74 -2.03
C ASP A 49 -12.79 27.58 -0.79
N ASP A 50 -13.72 28.51 -0.56
CA ASP A 50 -14.78 28.47 0.45
C ASP A 50 -16.14 28.90 -0.14
N ALA A 51 -17.22 28.87 0.64
CA ALA A 51 -18.58 29.14 0.13
C ALA A 51 -18.73 30.53 -0.51
N THR A 52 -17.92 31.53 -0.12
CA THR A 52 -17.92 32.86 -0.76
C THR A 52 -17.29 32.87 -2.15
N ALA A 53 -16.67 31.78 -2.59
CA ALA A 53 -16.20 31.61 -3.96
C ALA A 53 -17.31 31.86 -4.99
N ILE A 54 -18.59 31.64 -4.64
CA ILE A 54 -19.72 32.00 -5.51
C ILE A 54 -19.62 33.47 -5.97
N PHE A 55 -19.31 34.40 -5.06
CA PHE A 55 -19.15 35.82 -5.39
C PHE A 55 -17.78 36.15 -6.03
N TRP A 56 -16.71 35.55 -5.51
CA TRP A 56 -15.34 35.93 -5.86
C TRP A 56 -14.81 35.27 -7.14
N ASN A 57 -15.12 33.99 -7.34
CA ASN A 57 -14.84 33.24 -8.56
C ASN A 57 -15.58 31.88 -8.53
N PRO A 58 -16.71 31.72 -9.26
CA PRO A 58 -17.50 30.50 -9.24
C PRO A 58 -16.76 29.28 -9.81
N ALA A 59 -15.62 29.44 -10.51
CA ALA A 59 -14.77 28.30 -10.90
C ALA A 59 -14.13 27.58 -9.69
N GLY A 60 -14.16 28.19 -8.51
CA GLY A 60 -13.61 27.63 -7.28
C GLY A 60 -14.44 26.51 -6.66
N ILE A 61 -15.78 26.59 -6.76
CA ILE A 61 -16.66 25.70 -5.97
C ILE A 61 -16.59 24.24 -6.42
N SER A 62 -16.31 23.94 -7.69
CA SER A 62 -16.10 22.56 -8.16
C SER A 62 -14.85 21.89 -7.57
N GLN A 63 -13.97 22.68 -6.95
CA GLN A 63 -12.75 22.20 -6.31
C GLN A 63 -12.97 21.96 -4.81
N MET A 64 -14.06 22.50 -4.27
CA MET A 64 -14.49 22.24 -2.91
C MET A 64 -15.08 20.82 -2.83
N GLN A 65 -14.26 19.85 -2.44
CA GLN A 65 -14.68 18.45 -2.24
C GLN A 65 -15.43 18.25 -0.90
N ARG A 66 -16.20 19.26 -0.49
CA ARG A 66 -16.95 19.32 0.76
C ARG A 66 -18.22 20.14 0.56
N TYR A 67 -19.27 19.76 1.27
CA TYR A 67 -20.41 20.64 1.47
C TYR A 67 -19.99 21.76 2.42
N GLU A 68 -20.46 22.98 2.17
CA GLU A 68 -20.14 24.11 3.02
C GLU A 68 -21.29 25.10 3.07
N LEU A 69 -21.75 25.42 4.28
CA LEU A 69 -22.70 26.47 4.58
C LEU A 69 -21.94 27.59 5.30
N GLN A 70 -22.13 28.83 4.87
CA GLN A 70 -21.53 30.00 5.50
C GLN A 70 -22.55 31.12 5.67
N ASP A 71 -22.58 31.69 6.87
CA ASP A 71 -23.44 32.82 7.22
C ASP A 71 -22.61 34.00 7.74
N SER A 72 -23.05 35.23 7.45
CA SER A 72 -22.45 36.43 7.98
C SER A 72 -23.46 37.58 8.11
N TYR A 73 -23.37 38.28 9.24
CA TYR A 73 -24.05 39.56 9.51
C TYR A 73 -22.99 40.64 9.74
N THR A 74 -23.15 41.80 9.12
CA THR A 74 -22.23 42.93 9.32
C THR A 74 -23.00 44.25 9.38
N ARG A 75 -22.75 45.02 10.44
CA ARG A 75 -23.12 46.44 10.51
C ARG A 75 -22.04 47.24 9.81
N LEU A 76 -22.36 47.84 8.66
CA LEU A 76 -21.36 48.49 7.81
C LEU A 76 -20.95 49.83 8.40
N TYR A 77 -19.63 50.08 8.47
CA TYR A 77 -19.05 51.35 8.91
C TYR A 77 -19.53 51.82 10.29
N GLN A 78 -20.00 50.90 11.13
CA GLN A 78 -20.63 51.17 12.43
C GLN A 78 -21.83 52.14 12.37
N LEU A 79 -22.39 52.38 11.19
CA LEU A 79 -23.55 53.25 11.01
C LEU A 79 -24.80 52.56 11.53
N GLU A 80 -25.66 53.29 12.23
CA GLU A 80 -27.01 52.83 12.58
C GLU A 80 -27.81 52.64 11.29
N GLY A 81 -28.62 51.58 11.22
CA GLY A 81 -29.49 51.36 10.06
C GLY A 81 -28.88 50.70 8.83
N VAL A 82 -27.53 50.69 8.68
CA VAL A 82 -26.86 50.12 7.50
C VAL A 82 -26.28 48.73 7.81
N SER A 83 -26.85 47.69 7.20
CA SER A 83 -26.47 46.31 7.45
C SER A 83 -26.35 45.49 6.17
N GLN A 84 -25.49 44.47 6.22
CA GLN A 84 -25.31 43.48 5.17
C GLN A 84 -25.43 42.07 5.77
N ASN A 85 -26.29 41.25 5.18
CA ASN A 85 -26.42 39.82 5.47
C ASN A 85 -25.97 39.01 4.26
N HIS A 86 -25.36 37.86 4.50
CA HIS A 86 -24.96 36.95 3.43
C HIS A 86 -24.97 35.50 3.91
N LEU A 87 -25.63 34.64 3.14
CA LEU A 87 -25.74 33.21 3.35
C LEU A 87 -25.37 32.49 2.05
N ALA A 88 -24.37 31.61 2.12
CA ALA A 88 -23.90 30.84 0.97
C ALA A 88 -23.85 29.34 1.28
N PHE A 89 -24.21 28.51 0.31
CA PHE A 89 -24.19 27.06 0.41
C PHE A 89 -23.61 26.43 -0.87
N VAL A 90 -22.64 25.54 -0.71
CA VAL A 90 -21.99 24.82 -1.82
C VAL A 90 -22.29 23.32 -1.75
N LEU A 91 -22.71 22.78 -2.88
CA LEU A 91 -23.14 21.40 -3.11
C LEU A 91 -22.28 20.77 -4.22
N PRO A 92 -21.15 20.12 -3.90
CA PRO A 92 -20.47 19.26 -4.86
C PRO A 92 -21.34 18.04 -5.18
N PHE A 93 -21.42 17.67 -6.47
CA PHE A 93 -22.14 16.48 -6.95
C PHE A 93 -21.20 15.40 -7.45
N THR A 94 -20.04 15.79 -7.96
CA THR A 94 -18.97 14.87 -8.36
C THR A 94 -17.62 15.51 -8.02
N LYS A 95 -16.50 14.82 -8.29
CA LYS A 95 -15.16 15.40 -8.14
C LYS A 95 -14.93 16.64 -9.01
N ASN A 96 -15.69 16.79 -10.10
CA ASN A 96 -15.47 17.84 -11.09
C ASN A 96 -16.66 18.79 -11.24
N PHE A 97 -17.76 18.60 -10.50
CA PHE A 97 -19.00 19.36 -10.70
C PHE A 97 -19.62 19.74 -9.37
N ALA A 98 -19.97 21.01 -9.22
CA ALA A 98 -20.65 21.56 -8.06
C ALA A 98 -21.68 22.64 -8.44
N ILE A 99 -22.68 22.80 -7.57
CA ILE A 99 -23.65 23.91 -7.60
C ILE A 99 -23.48 24.72 -6.32
N GLY A 100 -23.66 26.03 -6.41
CA GLY A 100 -23.71 26.94 -5.27
C GLY A 100 -25.01 27.73 -5.23
N LEU A 101 -25.49 28.03 -4.03
CA LEU A 101 -26.59 28.96 -3.77
C LEU A 101 -26.07 30.06 -2.85
N ASP A 102 -26.36 31.31 -3.18
CA ASP A 102 -25.98 32.47 -2.39
C ASP A 102 -27.16 33.45 -2.28
N TRP A 103 -27.30 34.04 -1.10
CA TRP A 103 -28.22 35.12 -0.83
C TRP A 103 -27.47 36.23 -0.10
N MET A 104 -27.48 37.43 -0.68
CA MET A 104 -26.97 38.64 -0.06
C MET A 104 -28.10 39.65 0.12
N ASN A 105 -28.16 40.27 1.28
CA ASN A 105 -29.07 41.39 1.56
C ASN A 105 -28.28 42.62 1.99
N LEU A 106 -28.61 43.77 1.40
CA LEU A 106 -28.22 45.09 1.87
C LEU A 106 -29.46 45.80 2.37
N SER A 107 -29.45 46.25 3.62
CA SER A 107 -30.55 47.01 4.20
C SER A 107 -30.05 48.34 4.77
N ILE A 108 -30.76 49.41 4.47
CA ILE A 108 -30.57 50.77 4.96
C ILE A 108 -31.91 51.20 5.53
N SER A 109 -31.98 51.40 6.85
CA SER A 109 -33.22 51.82 7.51
C SER A 109 -32.95 52.89 8.56
N ASP A 110 -33.66 54.00 8.46
CA ASP A 110 -33.71 55.05 9.49
C ASP A 110 -35.17 55.34 9.89
N GLU A 111 -35.44 56.49 10.51
CA GLU A 111 -36.80 56.85 10.96
C GLU A 111 -37.80 57.02 9.80
N GLU A 112 -37.34 57.44 8.62
CA GLU A 112 -38.19 57.76 7.47
C GLU A 112 -37.95 56.79 6.29
N LEU A 113 -36.69 56.50 5.96
CA LEU A 113 -36.27 55.69 4.83
C LEU A 113 -36.16 54.21 5.21
N ASP A 114 -36.74 53.33 4.39
CA ASP A 114 -36.50 51.89 4.43
C ASP A 114 -36.12 51.38 3.05
N PHE A 115 -34.88 50.93 2.90
CA PHE A 115 -34.35 50.38 1.66
C PHE A 115 -33.82 48.98 1.91
N SER A 116 -34.25 48.02 1.10
CA SER A 116 -33.72 46.66 1.15
C SER A 116 -33.49 46.12 -0.25
N ARG A 117 -32.30 45.57 -0.48
CA ARG A 117 -31.92 44.91 -1.73
C ARG A 117 -31.48 43.49 -1.45
N ASN A 118 -32.16 42.52 -2.06
CA ASN A 118 -31.77 41.11 -2.05
C ASN A 118 -31.13 40.74 -3.39
N ASN A 119 -30.04 40.00 -3.33
CA ASN A 119 -29.39 39.37 -4.47
C ASN A 119 -29.35 37.86 -4.21
N PHE A 120 -30.01 37.08 -5.07
CA PHE A 120 -29.99 35.63 -5.04
C PHE A 120 -29.13 35.13 -6.21
N THR A 121 -28.13 34.32 -5.91
CA THR A 121 -27.19 33.80 -6.90
C THR A 121 -27.26 32.28 -6.97
N LEU A 122 -27.47 31.74 -8.17
CA LEU A 122 -27.26 30.33 -8.49
C LEU A 122 -25.95 30.18 -9.23
N SER A 123 -25.06 29.34 -8.71
CA SER A 123 -23.73 29.10 -9.27
C SER A 123 -23.61 27.69 -9.84
N TYR A 124 -23.02 27.57 -11.01
CA TYR A 124 -22.65 26.32 -11.66
C TYR A 124 -21.14 26.30 -11.86
N SER A 125 -20.47 25.18 -11.58
CA SER A 125 -19.03 25.06 -11.72
C SER A 125 -18.58 23.69 -12.20
N HIS A 126 -17.64 23.66 -13.15
CA HIS A 126 -17.05 22.44 -13.67
C HIS A 126 -15.52 22.52 -13.77
N SER A 127 -14.84 21.48 -13.29
CA SER A 127 -13.39 21.29 -13.38
C SER A 127 -13.06 20.33 -14.53
N PHE A 128 -12.43 20.85 -15.58
CA PHE A 128 -11.84 20.05 -16.64
C PHE A 128 -10.37 19.88 -16.25
N TRP A 129 -9.98 18.71 -15.75
CA TRP A 129 -8.68 18.46 -15.12
C TRP A 129 -8.47 19.11 -13.73
N ASP A 130 -7.51 18.61 -12.97
CA ASP A 130 -7.10 19.13 -11.66
C ASP A 130 -6.51 20.56 -11.68
N ARG A 131 -6.48 21.21 -12.84
CA ARG A 131 -5.79 22.48 -13.08
C ARG A 131 -6.66 23.56 -13.71
N ILE A 132 -7.78 23.23 -14.37
CA ILE A 132 -8.62 24.22 -15.06
C ILE A 132 -10.06 24.04 -14.57
N ALA A 133 -10.68 25.14 -14.17
CA ALA A 133 -12.09 25.15 -13.81
C ALA A 133 -12.77 26.39 -14.37
N PHE A 134 -14.06 26.25 -14.64
CA PHE A 134 -14.95 27.33 -15.08
C PHE A 134 -16.18 27.36 -14.20
N GLY A 135 -16.72 28.55 -13.99
CA GLY A 135 -17.98 28.73 -13.31
C GLY A 135 -18.82 29.85 -13.92
N VAL A 136 -20.13 29.75 -13.72
CA VAL A 136 -21.12 30.73 -14.18
C VAL A 136 -22.09 31.00 -13.04
N ASN A 137 -22.43 32.25 -12.83
CA ASN A 137 -23.49 32.65 -11.92
C ASN A 137 -24.69 33.22 -12.66
N LEU A 138 -25.88 32.90 -12.18
CA LEU A 138 -27.12 33.59 -12.51
C LEU A 138 -27.59 34.32 -11.26
N LYS A 139 -27.76 35.64 -11.36
CA LYS A 139 -28.20 36.53 -10.28
C LYS A 139 -29.64 36.96 -10.50
N TYR A 140 -30.43 36.99 -9.43
CA TYR A 140 -31.74 37.61 -9.38
C TYR A 140 -31.76 38.64 -8.25
N ILE A 141 -31.98 39.90 -8.61
CA ILE A 141 -31.93 41.01 -7.68
C ILE A 141 -33.34 41.57 -7.52
N THR A 142 -33.71 41.85 -6.28
CA THR A 142 -34.92 42.60 -5.94
C THR A 142 -34.55 43.78 -5.05
N SER A 143 -35.13 44.95 -5.31
CA SER A 143 -34.93 46.16 -4.51
C SER A 143 -36.29 46.69 -4.09
N ASN A 144 -36.44 47.03 -2.82
CA ASN A 144 -37.62 47.68 -2.26
C ASN A 144 -37.18 48.99 -1.60
N THR A 145 -37.94 50.06 -1.86
CA THR A 145 -37.73 51.37 -1.25
C THR A 145 -39.05 51.84 -0.65
N GLY A 146 -39.04 52.23 0.61
CA GLY A 146 -40.15 52.83 1.33
C GLY A 146 -39.74 54.14 1.99
N LEU A 147 -40.74 55.00 2.19
CA LEU A 147 -40.62 56.25 2.93
C LEU A 147 -41.85 56.38 3.85
N ASP A 148 -41.67 56.80 5.09
CA ASP A 148 -42.74 56.94 6.09
C ASP A 148 -43.58 55.66 6.27
N ARG A 149 -42.92 54.49 6.20
CA ARG A 149 -43.53 53.15 6.27
C ARG A 149 -44.48 52.82 5.10
N ILE A 150 -44.43 53.58 4.01
CA ILE A 150 -45.15 53.31 2.78
C ILE A 150 -44.15 52.81 1.73
N THR A 151 -44.44 51.67 1.10
CA THR A 151 -43.63 51.19 -0.03
C THR A 151 -43.82 52.11 -1.23
N LEU A 152 -42.76 52.77 -1.67
CA LEU A 152 -42.77 53.70 -2.80
C LEU A 152 -42.49 52.99 -4.12
N ASP A 153 -41.55 52.05 -4.10
CA ASP A 153 -41.07 51.43 -5.33
C ASP A 153 -40.50 50.03 -5.07
N LYS A 154 -40.73 49.15 -6.04
CA LYS A 154 -40.11 47.83 -6.10
C LYS A 154 -39.50 47.64 -7.47
N ALA A 155 -38.36 46.97 -7.49
CA ALA A 155 -37.64 46.70 -8.72
C ALA A 155 -37.04 45.30 -8.71
N SER A 156 -36.94 44.69 -9.89
CA SER A 156 -36.28 43.39 -10.04
C SER A 156 -35.46 43.29 -11.32
N GLY A 157 -34.44 42.44 -11.32
CA GLY A 157 -33.53 42.29 -12.46
C GLY A 157 -32.67 41.04 -12.37
N TYR A 158 -31.96 40.78 -13.47
CA TYR A 158 -31.10 39.61 -13.62
C TYR A 158 -29.68 40.03 -13.99
N GLY A 159 -28.70 39.25 -13.51
CA GLY A 159 -27.29 39.42 -13.81
C GLY A 159 -26.60 38.09 -14.11
N VAL A 160 -25.46 38.14 -14.79
CA VAL A 160 -24.65 36.96 -15.10
C VAL A 160 -23.19 37.26 -14.84
N ASP A 161 -22.51 36.33 -14.17
CA ASP A 161 -21.06 36.39 -13.96
C ASP A 161 -20.37 35.15 -14.54
N PHE A 162 -19.10 35.30 -14.90
CA PHE A 162 -18.23 34.21 -15.34
C PHE A 162 -16.94 34.16 -14.53
N GLY A 163 -16.56 32.96 -14.13
CA GLY A 163 -15.32 32.68 -13.40
C GLY A 163 -14.45 31.69 -14.15
N GLY A 164 -13.13 31.88 -14.06
CA GLY A 164 -12.12 30.95 -14.54
C GLY A 164 -11.00 30.77 -13.52
N LEU A 165 -10.54 29.54 -13.33
CA LEU A 165 -9.38 29.26 -12.49
C LEU A 165 -8.39 28.37 -13.25
N PHE A 166 -7.12 28.75 -13.22
CA PHE A 166 -6.03 28.01 -13.83
C PHE A 166 -4.87 27.81 -12.85
N LYS A 167 -4.43 26.57 -12.67
CA LYS A 167 -3.33 26.18 -11.78
C LYS A 167 -2.15 25.63 -12.59
N PRO A 168 -1.31 26.47 -13.19
CA PRO A 168 -0.16 26.02 -13.97
C PRO A 168 0.78 25.14 -13.12
N ILE A 169 0.92 25.46 -11.83
CA ILE A 169 1.61 24.62 -10.84
C ILE A 169 0.62 24.32 -9.71
N LYS A 170 -0.02 23.14 -9.77
CA LYS A 170 -1.16 22.73 -8.92
C LYS A 170 -1.06 23.15 -7.46
N ASP A 171 0.10 22.95 -6.83
CA ASP A 171 0.32 23.20 -5.40
C ASP A 171 1.06 24.51 -5.08
N ARG A 172 1.36 25.34 -6.07
CA ARG A 172 2.11 26.59 -5.85
C ARG A 172 1.49 27.82 -6.50
N LEU A 173 1.16 27.79 -7.78
CA LEU A 173 0.74 28.97 -8.53
C LEU A 173 -0.66 28.79 -9.08
N HIS A 174 -1.57 29.65 -8.63
CA HIS A 174 -2.97 29.71 -9.08
C HIS A 174 -3.22 31.07 -9.71
N LEU A 175 -4.02 31.08 -10.77
CA LEU A 175 -4.45 32.25 -11.51
C LEU A 175 -5.96 32.23 -11.58
N GLY A 176 -6.58 33.39 -11.33
CA GLY A 176 -8.04 33.56 -11.35
C GLY A 176 -8.43 34.69 -12.28
N ILE A 177 -9.56 34.52 -12.96
CA ILE A 177 -10.24 35.58 -13.69
C ILE A 177 -11.70 35.54 -13.26
N MET A 178 -12.25 36.72 -12.98
CA MET A 178 -13.64 36.92 -12.66
C MET A 178 -14.19 38.07 -13.50
N TRP A 179 -15.27 37.80 -14.22
CA TRP A 179 -16.00 38.77 -15.01
C TRP A 179 -17.40 38.89 -14.42
N GLN A 180 -17.57 39.87 -13.54
CA GLN A 180 -18.83 40.18 -12.87
C GLN A 180 -19.70 41.07 -13.77
N ASP A 181 -21.01 40.81 -13.74
CA ASP A 181 -22.02 41.59 -14.44
C ASP A 181 -21.67 41.79 -15.92
N VAL A 182 -21.49 40.67 -16.63
CA VAL A 182 -20.92 40.64 -18.00
C VAL A 182 -21.64 41.54 -18.98
N THR A 183 -22.96 41.69 -18.82
CA THR A 183 -23.81 42.56 -19.64
C THR A 183 -24.17 43.88 -18.95
N GLY A 184 -23.62 44.13 -17.76
CA GLY A 184 -24.23 44.99 -16.76
C GLY A 184 -25.49 44.35 -16.17
N THR A 185 -25.83 44.71 -14.93
CA THR A 185 -27.08 44.27 -14.30
C THR A 185 -28.03 45.45 -14.16
N SER A 186 -29.20 45.30 -14.79
CA SER A 186 -30.27 46.29 -14.73
C SER A 186 -31.48 45.74 -14.01
N ILE A 187 -32.12 46.61 -13.22
CA ILE A 187 -33.41 46.35 -12.59
C ILE A 187 -34.49 47.18 -13.28
N GLN A 188 -35.70 46.64 -13.30
CA GLN A 188 -36.90 47.32 -13.77
C GLN A 188 -37.80 47.61 -12.58
N HIS A 189 -38.16 48.88 -12.44
CA HIS A 189 -39.03 49.40 -11.39
C HIS A 189 -40.50 49.18 -11.77
N GLU A 190 -41.39 49.10 -10.77
CA GLU A 190 -42.85 49.01 -10.99
C GLU A 190 -43.39 50.24 -11.73
N THR A 191 -42.71 51.38 -11.63
CA THR A 191 -42.98 52.60 -12.42
C THR A 191 -42.68 52.46 -13.92
N GLY A 192 -42.09 51.33 -14.35
CA GLY A 192 -41.70 51.05 -15.73
C GLY A 192 -40.32 51.57 -16.12
N LYS A 193 -39.64 52.33 -15.24
CA LYS A 193 -38.26 52.77 -15.46
C LYS A 193 -37.29 51.59 -15.37
N LYS A 194 -36.20 51.65 -16.14
CA LYS A 194 -35.10 50.69 -16.09
C LYS A 194 -33.83 51.40 -15.61
N GLU A 195 -33.19 50.86 -14.60
CA GLU A 195 -31.95 51.39 -14.00
C GLU A 195 -30.86 50.32 -14.09
N GLN A 196 -29.66 50.70 -14.54
CA GLN A 196 -28.50 49.82 -14.46
C GLN A 196 -27.79 50.03 -13.13
N ILE A 197 -27.92 49.06 -12.22
CA ILE A 197 -27.39 49.15 -10.84
C ILE A 197 -25.97 48.61 -10.68
N PHE A 198 -25.54 47.69 -11.54
CA PHE A 198 -24.17 47.21 -11.55
C PHE A 198 -23.58 47.32 -12.95
N GLN A 199 -22.36 47.86 -12.98
CA GLN A 199 -21.53 47.95 -14.17
C GLN A 199 -20.68 46.69 -14.28
N THR A 200 -20.19 46.41 -15.48
CA THR A 200 -19.31 45.27 -15.70
C THR A 200 -17.98 45.45 -14.98
N ASN A 201 -17.61 44.49 -14.13
CA ASN A 201 -16.33 44.46 -13.44
C ASN A 201 -15.47 43.27 -13.92
N ARG A 202 -14.18 43.51 -14.12
CA ARG A 202 -13.21 42.50 -14.56
C ARG A 202 -12.07 42.45 -13.58
N ARG A 203 -11.92 41.31 -12.93
CA ARG A 203 -10.92 41.05 -11.91
C ARG A 203 -10.00 39.94 -12.37
N VAL A 204 -8.70 40.16 -12.24
CA VAL A 204 -7.66 39.16 -12.49
C VAL A 204 -6.83 39.01 -11.23
N GLY A 205 -6.56 37.77 -10.83
CA GLY A 205 -5.84 37.45 -9.61
C GLY A 205 -4.76 36.40 -9.81
N ALA A 206 -3.80 36.42 -8.90
CA ALA A 206 -2.77 35.40 -8.78
C ALA A 206 -2.53 35.07 -7.30
N ALA A 207 -2.31 33.79 -7.01
CA ALA A 207 -1.94 33.31 -5.69
C ALA A 207 -0.71 32.41 -5.76
N TYR A 208 0.25 32.64 -4.87
CA TYR A 208 1.47 31.86 -4.73
C TYR A 208 1.60 31.28 -3.33
N TYR A 209 1.54 29.95 -3.25
CA TYR A 209 1.73 29.19 -2.02
C TYR A 209 3.23 28.94 -1.81
N ILE A 210 3.79 29.53 -0.76
CA ILE A 210 5.16 29.26 -0.31
C ILE A 210 5.22 27.90 0.38
N VAL A 211 4.23 27.65 1.23
CA VAL A 211 4.04 26.39 1.96
C VAL A 211 2.63 25.91 1.65
N ARG A 212 2.49 24.63 1.31
CA ARG A 212 1.18 24.01 1.08
C ARG A 212 1.20 22.57 1.56
N ASN A 213 0.21 22.21 2.39
CA ASN A 213 -0.04 20.86 2.87
C ASN A 213 1.18 20.14 3.49
N THR A 214 2.00 20.88 4.25
CA THR A 214 3.22 20.31 4.87
C THR A 214 2.88 19.63 6.20
N LYS A 215 3.25 18.35 6.36
CA LYS A 215 2.93 17.57 7.58
C LYS A 215 3.91 17.78 8.75
N ASN A 216 5.14 18.24 8.49
CA ASN A 216 6.21 18.34 9.49
C ASN A 216 6.71 19.78 9.67
N SER A 217 5.81 20.76 9.65
CA SER A 217 6.14 22.17 9.85
C SER A 217 5.14 22.83 10.80
N TRP A 218 5.58 23.89 11.47
CA TRP A 218 4.72 24.76 12.28
C TRP A 218 3.72 25.56 11.41
N MET A 219 3.91 25.58 10.08
CA MET A 219 2.99 26.17 9.10
C MET A 219 2.43 25.07 8.20
N LYS A 220 1.10 24.99 8.10
CA LYS A 220 0.43 24.08 7.16
C LYS A 220 0.40 24.68 5.75
N ASP A 221 -0.11 25.91 5.64
CA ASP A 221 -0.26 26.65 4.39
C ASP A 221 0.16 28.10 4.60
N LEU A 222 0.93 28.67 3.67
CA LEU A 222 1.27 30.10 3.61
C LEU A 222 1.11 30.56 2.17
N VAL A 223 0.17 31.46 1.93
CA VAL A 223 -0.18 31.98 0.61
C VAL A 223 -0.07 33.49 0.57
N PHE A 224 0.48 33.99 -0.53
CA PHE A 224 0.42 35.40 -0.93
C PHE A 224 -0.43 35.50 -2.18
N ALA A 225 -1.32 36.48 -2.23
CA ALA A 225 -2.14 36.72 -3.39
C ALA A 225 -2.20 38.20 -3.72
N ALA A 226 -2.54 38.47 -4.97
CA ALA A 226 -2.93 39.80 -5.42
C ALA A 226 -3.99 39.71 -6.50
N ASP A 227 -4.91 40.67 -6.47
CA ASP A 227 -5.98 40.84 -7.45
C ASP A 227 -5.93 42.28 -7.97
N VAL A 228 -6.33 42.46 -9.23
CA VAL A 228 -6.45 43.77 -9.88
C VAL A 228 -7.80 43.88 -10.55
N ASP A 229 -8.52 44.94 -10.22
CA ASP A 229 -9.73 45.44 -10.88
C ASP A 229 -9.67 46.98 -10.92
N ASP A 230 -10.71 47.69 -10.50
CA ASP A 230 -10.64 49.14 -10.24
C ASP A 230 -9.69 49.49 -9.08
N ARG A 231 -9.34 48.49 -8.25
CA ARG A 231 -8.35 48.60 -7.18
C ARG A 231 -7.23 47.58 -7.35
N ILE A 232 -6.13 47.84 -6.66
CA ILE A 232 -5.06 46.87 -6.44
C ILE A 232 -5.25 46.27 -5.05
N HIS A 233 -5.31 44.95 -4.98
CA HIS A 233 -5.51 44.18 -3.75
C HIS A 233 -4.30 43.30 -3.52
N ILE A 234 -3.78 43.28 -2.29
CA ILE A 234 -2.71 42.37 -1.89
C ILE A 234 -3.09 41.72 -0.56
N GLY A 235 -2.93 40.40 -0.46
CA GLY A 235 -3.29 39.64 0.73
C GLY A 235 -2.31 38.52 1.03
N ALA A 236 -2.23 38.15 2.31
CA ALA A 236 -1.53 36.96 2.76
C ALA A 236 -2.37 36.19 3.77
N GLU A 237 -2.26 34.86 3.75
CA GLU A 237 -2.92 33.97 4.71
C GLU A 237 -1.95 32.88 5.17
N LEU A 238 -1.94 32.66 6.49
CA LEU A 238 -1.17 31.63 7.17
C LEU A 238 -2.11 30.70 7.94
N TRP A 239 -2.05 29.40 7.67
CA TRP A 239 -2.73 28.35 8.42
C TRP A 239 -1.76 27.54 9.28
N THR A 240 -2.18 27.23 10.51
CA THR A 240 -1.45 26.31 11.39
C THR A 240 -1.77 24.85 11.05
N PRO A 241 -0.92 23.89 11.44
CA PRO A 241 -1.31 22.48 11.49
C PRO A 241 -2.49 22.26 12.45
N LYS A 242 -3.05 21.06 12.42
CA LYS A 242 -4.10 20.66 13.36
C LYS A 242 -3.51 20.32 14.72
N TYR A 243 -4.16 20.79 15.77
CA TYR A 243 -3.84 20.50 17.17
C TYR A 243 -4.93 19.61 17.76
N SER A 244 -4.53 18.49 18.35
CA SER A 244 -5.44 17.64 19.12
C SER A 244 -5.81 18.33 20.43
N ILE A 245 -7.11 18.49 20.68
CA ILE A 245 -7.66 19.03 21.92
C ILE A 245 -8.75 18.09 22.46
N PRO A 246 -9.10 18.16 23.75
CA PRO A 246 -10.16 17.32 24.29
C PRO A 246 -11.44 17.43 23.47
N GLY A 247 -11.91 16.30 22.95
CA GLY A 247 -13.10 16.26 22.10
C GLY A 247 -12.87 16.56 20.61
N GLY A 248 -11.67 16.81 20.08
CA GLY A 248 -11.50 16.96 18.63
C GLY A 248 -10.18 17.55 18.16
N GLU A 249 -10.16 18.06 16.93
CA GLU A 249 -9.01 18.74 16.34
C GLU A 249 -9.35 20.21 16.06
N ALA A 250 -8.40 21.10 16.33
CA ALA A 250 -8.51 22.52 16.04
C ALA A 250 -7.39 23.00 15.10
N THR A 251 -7.67 24.00 14.26
CA THR A 251 -6.68 24.69 13.42
C THR A 251 -7.01 26.17 13.35
N PHE A 252 -5.99 27.00 13.18
CA PHE A 252 -6.12 28.46 13.21
C PHE A 252 -5.52 29.07 11.95
N SER A 253 -6.02 30.25 11.58
CA SER A 253 -5.43 31.05 10.52
C SER A 253 -5.30 32.52 10.91
N LEU A 254 -4.27 33.17 10.38
CA LEU A 254 -4.10 34.63 10.43
C LEU A 254 -3.98 35.19 9.01
N ARG A 255 -4.53 36.38 8.81
CA ARG A 255 -4.60 37.07 7.52
C ARG A 255 -4.28 38.54 7.66
N GLY A 256 -3.66 39.09 6.61
CA GLY A 256 -3.45 40.51 6.45
C GLY A 256 -3.58 40.91 4.99
N GLY A 257 -4.02 42.13 4.72
CA GLY A 257 -4.15 42.63 3.37
C GLY A 257 -4.28 44.14 3.28
N LEU A 258 -4.19 44.63 2.06
CA LEU A 258 -4.25 46.04 1.70
C LEU A 258 -4.98 46.24 0.38
N GLN A 259 -5.64 47.39 0.23
CA GLN A 259 -6.36 47.78 -0.99
C GLN A 259 -6.02 49.23 -1.36
N LYS A 260 -5.79 49.48 -2.66
CA LYS A 260 -5.56 50.81 -3.22
C LYS A 260 -6.46 51.06 -4.41
N ASP A 261 -7.24 52.13 -4.35
CA ASP A 261 -7.91 52.65 -5.54
C ASP A 261 -6.90 53.12 -6.60
N ARG A 262 -7.11 52.71 -7.86
CA ARG A 262 -6.21 53.00 -8.99
C ARG A 262 -6.43 54.38 -9.60
N TYR A 263 -7.60 54.98 -9.37
CA TYR A 263 -8.04 56.20 -10.05
C TYR A 263 -8.19 57.38 -9.09
N THR A 264 -8.30 57.13 -7.78
CA THR A 264 -8.37 58.17 -6.76
C THR A 264 -7.07 58.28 -5.95
N GLU A 265 -6.85 59.47 -5.38
CA GLU A 265 -5.75 59.72 -4.43
C GLU A 265 -6.05 59.20 -3.01
N GLU A 266 -7.16 58.46 -2.81
CA GLU A 266 -7.53 57.98 -1.49
C GLU A 266 -6.44 57.11 -0.86
N PRO A 267 -6.16 57.25 0.45
CA PRO A 267 -5.19 56.41 1.12
C PRO A 267 -5.57 54.92 1.11
N MET A 268 -4.60 54.07 1.45
CA MET A 268 -4.76 52.62 1.48
C MET A 268 -5.80 52.19 2.53
N THR A 269 -6.61 51.17 2.20
CA THR A 269 -7.40 50.43 3.18
C THR A 269 -6.57 49.28 3.72
N TYR A 270 -6.52 49.10 5.05
CA TYR A 270 -5.83 48.00 5.71
C TYR A 270 -6.82 46.98 6.24
N THR A 271 -6.49 45.70 6.14
CA THR A 271 -7.36 44.61 6.60
C THR A 271 -6.59 43.55 7.37
N PHE A 272 -7.22 42.99 8.40
CA PHE A 272 -6.70 41.88 9.17
C PHE A 272 -7.79 40.84 9.37
N GLY A 273 -7.42 39.57 9.52
CA GLY A 273 -8.40 38.52 9.78
C GLY A 273 -7.84 37.33 10.54
N ALA A 274 -8.74 36.62 11.19
CA ALA A 274 -8.44 35.38 11.90
C ALA A 274 -9.56 34.35 11.69
N THR A 275 -9.21 33.07 11.74
CA THR A 275 -10.18 31.98 11.82
C THR A 275 -9.74 30.97 12.86
N ALA A 276 -10.70 30.51 13.66
CA ALA A 276 -10.56 29.34 14.51
C ALA A 276 -11.52 28.26 13.99
N LYS A 277 -10.97 27.12 13.59
CA LYS A 277 -11.75 25.97 13.10
C LYS A 277 -11.62 24.81 14.09
N TYR A 278 -12.76 24.34 14.59
CA TYR A 278 -12.87 23.18 15.45
C TYR A 278 -13.75 22.13 14.79
N ARG A 279 -13.14 20.99 14.43
CA ARG A 279 -13.77 19.95 13.59
C ARG A 279 -14.35 20.56 12.30
N GLU A 280 -15.66 20.44 12.07
CA GLU A 280 -16.43 20.97 10.94
C GLU A 280 -16.86 22.44 11.09
N LEU A 281 -16.73 23.04 12.28
CA LEU A 281 -17.20 24.40 12.58
C LEU A 281 -16.07 25.41 12.50
N SER A 282 -16.28 26.53 11.79
CA SER A 282 -15.31 27.62 11.65
C SER A 282 -15.89 28.95 12.12
N PHE A 283 -15.19 29.61 13.02
CA PHE A 283 -15.46 30.99 13.44
C PHE A 283 -14.47 31.92 12.76
N ASN A 284 -14.98 32.87 11.98
CA ASN A 284 -14.14 33.81 11.24
C ASN A 284 -14.36 35.24 11.73
N TYR A 285 -13.28 35.99 11.82
CA TYR A 285 -13.28 37.41 12.15
C TYR A 285 -12.41 38.20 11.17
N ALA A 286 -12.87 39.39 10.80
CA ALA A 286 -12.06 40.34 10.04
C ALA A 286 -12.29 41.78 10.51
N LEU A 287 -11.23 42.55 10.38
CA LEU A 287 -11.14 43.97 10.67
C LEU A 287 -10.79 44.70 9.38
N VAL A 288 -11.58 45.70 9.01
CA VAL A 288 -11.35 46.54 7.82
C VAL A 288 -11.22 47.99 8.27
N ILE A 289 -10.10 48.62 7.92
CA ILE A 289 -9.73 49.99 8.29
C ILE A 289 -9.65 50.81 6.98
N PRO A 290 -10.77 51.37 6.52
CA PRO A 290 -10.79 52.25 5.36
C PRO A 290 -10.23 53.65 5.71
N PRO A 291 -9.84 54.45 4.71
CA PRO A 291 -9.18 55.75 4.96
C PRO A 291 -10.12 56.83 5.50
N SER A 292 -11.39 56.82 5.08
CA SER A 292 -12.36 57.90 5.29
C SER A 292 -13.58 57.48 6.11
N LEU A 293 -13.77 56.18 6.35
CA LEU A 293 -14.92 55.62 7.06
C LEU A 293 -14.50 54.97 8.38
N PRO A 294 -15.44 54.81 9.34
CA PRO A 294 -15.16 54.07 10.56
C PRO A 294 -14.73 52.62 10.30
N VAL A 295 -13.89 52.12 11.20
CA VAL A 295 -13.40 50.74 11.19
C VAL A 295 -14.57 49.76 11.24
N THR A 296 -14.57 48.73 10.39
CA THR A 296 -15.64 47.74 10.33
C THR A 296 -15.16 46.39 10.87
N ASN A 297 -15.97 45.80 11.75
CA ASN A 297 -15.77 44.46 12.31
C ASN A 297 -16.72 43.48 11.63
N LEU A 298 -16.20 42.33 11.21
CA LEU A 298 -16.97 41.31 10.50
C LEU A 298 -16.85 39.96 11.18
N PHE A 299 -17.98 39.27 11.29
CA PHE A 299 -18.07 37.94 11.86
C PHE A 299 -18.79 37.01 10.88
N SER A 300 -18.31 35.78 10.76
CA SER A 300 -19.05 34.71 10.08
C SER A 300 -18.86 33.36 10.75
N LEU A 301 -19.86 32.52 10.55
CA LEU A 301 -19.85 31.12 10.94
C LEU A 301 -19.89 30.27 9.68
N SER A 302 -19.05 29.24 9.62
CA SER A 302 -19.11 28.24 8.54
C SER A 302 -19.19 26.84 9.11
N LEU A 303 -20.00 25.99 8.46
CA LEU A 303 -20.09 24.56 8.72
C LEU A 303 -19.70 23.82 7.43
N ASP A 304 -18.67 22.99 7.50
CA ASP A 304 -18.20 22.20 6.35
C ASP A 304 -18.08 20.70 6.65
N TRP A 305 -18.56 19.86 5.74
CA TRP A 305 -18.49 18.40 5.88
C TRP A 305 -18.14 17.72 4.54
N GLU A 306 -17.31 16.67 4.62
CA GLU A 306 -16.70 16.06 3.45
C GLU A 306 -17.73 15.33 2.56
N PHE A 307 -17.67 15.59 1.24
CA PHE A 307 -18.59 15.03 0.23
C PHE A 307 -18.40 13.51 0.02
N GLN A 308 -17.21 12.97 0.33
CA GLN A 308 -16.80 11.61 0.00
C GLN A 308 -16.11 10.89 1.16
N ARG A 309 -16.68 10.93 2.37
CA ARG A 309 -16.19 10.05 3.45
C ARG A 309 -16.36 8.59 3.03
N SER A 310 -15.29 7.80 3.17
CA SER A 310 -15.38 6.37 2.90
C SER A 310 -16.39 5.71 3.85
N PRO A 311 -17.31 4.89 3.33
CA PRO A 311 -18.19 4.06 4.14
C PRO A 311 -17.44 2.91 4.82
N ILE A 312 -16.17 2.69 4.46
CA ILE A 312 -15.33 1.62 4.99
C ILE A 312 -14.61 2.10 6.25
N ARG A 313 -14.55 1.22 7.25
CA ARG A 313 -13.70 1.38 8.44
C ARG A 313 -12.68 0.25 8.47
N ILE A 314 -11.42 0.59 8.72
CA ILE A 314 -10.42 -0.41 9.10
C ILE A 314 -10.60 -0.67 10.60
N LEU A 315 -10.92 -1.91 10.96
CA LEU A 315 -11.07 -2.33 12.35
C LEU A 315 -9.73 -2.74 12.94
N HIS A 316 -8.99 -3.57 12.19
CA HIS A 316 -7.71 -4.13 12.61
C HIS A 316 -6.88 -4.52 11.39
N VAL A 317 -5.56 -4.53 11.54
CA VAL A 317 -4.60 -5.05 10.58
C VAL A 317 -3.59 -5.87 11.36
N GLU A 318 -3.40 -7.11 10.93
CA GLU A 318 -2.39 -8.00 11.49
C GLU A 318 -1.45 -8.42 10.37
N ILE A 319 -0.15 -8.22 10.58
CA ILE A 319 0.92 -8.79 9.75
C ILE A 319 1.44 -10.00 10.53
N VAL A 320 1.88 -11.05 9.83
CA VAL A 320 2.32 -12.33 10.44
C VAL A 320 3.02 -12.10 11.79
N PRO A 321 2.67 -12.82 12.87
CA PRO A 321 3.11 -12.46 14.21
C PRO A 321 4.63 -12.60 14.37
N ASP A 322 5.20 -13.54 13.61
CA ASP A 322 6.63 -13.79 13.51
C ASP A 322 7.37 -12.82 12.57
N GLY A 323 6.68 -11.79 12.05
CA GLY A 323 7.23 -10.79 11.13
C GLY A 323 7.45 -11.28 9.70
N LEU A 324 8.13 -10.46 8.89
CA LEU A 324 8.48 -10.79 7.50
C LEU A 324 10.00 -10.92 7.35
N PHE A 325 10.45 -11.85 6.52
CA PHE A 325 11.86 -12.13 6.30
C PHE A 325 12.29 -11.65 4.92
N ILE A 326 13.28 -10.75 4.86
CA ILE A 326 13.76 -10.20 3.58
C ILE A 326 14.22 -11.31 2.62
N ALA A 327 14.82 -12.39 3.14
CA ALA A 327 15.25 -13.53 2.32
C ALA A 327 14.10 -14.16 1.51
N HIS A 328 12.85 -14.07 2.00
CA HIS A 328 11.67 -14.64 1.36
C HIS A 328 10.89 -13.62 0.50
N HIS A 329 11.51 -12.51 0.10
CA HIS A 329 10.86 -11.45 -0.69
C HIS A 329 10.15 -11.96 -1.96
N GLU A 330 10.76 -12.91 -2.66
CA GLU A 330 10.16 -13.52 -3.87
C GLU A 330 8.90 -14.31 -3.54
N PHE A 331 8.85 -14.96 -2.38
CA PHE A 331 7.68 -15.71 -1.92
C PHE A 331 6.52 -14.74 -1.65
N TYR A 332 6.77 -13.62 -0.96
CA TYR A 332 5.74 -12.60 -0.72
C TYR A 332 5.29 -11.89 -2.00
N ALA A 333 6.16 -11.76 -3.00
CA ALA A 333 5.82 -11.11 -4.27
C ALA A 333 4.87 -11.95 -5.16
N MET A 334 4.75 -13.26 -4.91
CA MET A 334 3.84 -14.13 -5.66
C MET A 334 2.41 -13.98 -5.16
N MET A 335 1.47 -13.70 -6.07
CA MET A 335 0.05 -13.61 -5.72
C MET A 335 -0.48 -15.00 -5.41
N ASN A 336 -0.63 -15.32 -4.12
CA ASN A 336 -1.26 -16.58 -3.70
C ASN A 336 -2.73 -16.55 -4.09
N LYS A 337 -3.15 -17.58 -4.84
CA LYS A 337 -4.53 -17.74 -5.28
C LYS A 337 -5.32 -18.46 -4.19
N VAL A 338 -6.44 -17.84 -3.84
CA VAL A 338 -7.50 -18.28 -2.91
C VAL A 338 -7.23 -17.87 -1.45
N ALA A 339 -8.12 -17.03 -0.92
CA ALA A 339 -8.26 -16.81 0.50
C ALA A 339 -9.77 -16.82 0.82
N PRO A 340 -10.23 -17.59 1.83
CA PRO A 340 -11.60 -17.58 2.28
C PRO A 340 -11.90 -16.26 2.99
N VAL A 341 -12.96 -15.60 2.53
CA VAL A 341 -13.45 -14.35 3.08
C VAL A 341 -14.43 -14.66 4.21
N ILE A 342 -14.07 -14.33 5.45
CA ILE A 342 -14.99 -14.47 6.58
C ILE A 342 -15.94 -13.27 6.57
N ILE A 343 -17.21 -13.51 6.25
CA ILE A 343 -18.28 -12.50 6.34
C ILE A 343 -19.00 -12.72 7.66
N VAL A 344 -18.83 -11.80 8.62
CA VAL A 344 -19.64 -11.78 9.84
C VAL A 344 -20.87 -10.90 9.57
N ARG A 345 -22.05 -11.53 9.55
CA ARG A 345 -23.36 -10.86 9.57
C ARG A 345 -24.02 -11.17 10.91
N GLU A 346 -24.33 -10.15 11.69
CA GLU A 346 -25.15 -10.29 12.89
C GLU A 346 -26.51 -9.62 12.62
N PHE A 347 -27.59 -10.36 12.85
CA PHE A 347 -28.97 -9.88 12.85
C PHE A 347 -29.46 -10.05 14.29
N LEU A 348 -29.78 -8.96 14.98
CA LEU A 348 -30.54 -9.06 16.23
C LEU A 348 -32.02 -9.28 15.86
N PRO A 349 -32.67 -10.38 16.26
CA PRO A 349 -34.11 -10.52 16.09
C PRO A 349 -34.85 -9.72 17.18
N GLU A 350 -35.98 -9.10 16.81
CA GLU A 350 -37.03 -8.80 17.78
C GLU A 350 -37.50 -10.10 18.47
N GLU A 351 -38.00 -9.98 19.70
CA GLU A 351 -38.28 -11.06 20.64
C GLU A 351 -38.74 -12.39 20.02
N GLY A 352 -37.91 -13.44 20.14
CA GLY A 352 -38.40 -14.83 20.17
C GLY A 352 -37.83 -15.86 19.18
N GLN A 353 -36.75 -15.64 18.42
CA GLN A 353 -36.21 -16.67 17.52
C GLN A 353 -34.68 -16.81 17.52
N ALA A 354 -34.20 -18.03 17.25
CA ALA A 354 -32.85 -18.55 17.50
C ALA A 354 -31.74 -18.01 16.57
N GLU A 355 -30.51 -18.00 17.08
CA GLU A 355 -29.27 -17.68 16.35
C GLU A 355 -28.85 -18.84 15.41
N VAL A 356 -28.54 -18.54 14.14
CA VAL A 356 -27.98 -19.50 13.16
C VAL A 356 -26.78 -18.89 12.44
N HIS A 357 -25.67 -19.64 12.35
CA HIS A 357 -24.43 -19.26 11.66
C HIS A 357 -24.18 -20.18 10.45
N CYS A 358 -23.94 -19.62 9.25
CA CYS A 358 -23.42 -20.37 8.10
C CYS A 358 -22.48 -19.52 7.22
N ILE A 359 -21.39 -20.12 6.74
CA ILE A 359 -20.53 -19.66 5.64
C ILE A 359 -20.40 -20.83 4.65
N VAL A 360 -20.65 -20.60 3.35
CA VAL A 360 -20.37 -21.56 2.26
C VAL A 360 -19.65 -20.81 1.13
N ASN A 361 -18.60 -21.43 0.58
CA ASN A 361 -17.77 -20.89 -0.51
C ASN A 361 -17.96 -21.76 -1.77
N GLU A 362 -18.57 -21.22 -2.84
CA GLU A 362 -18.84 -21.96 -4.08
C GLU A 362 -17.59 -22.15 -5.00
N GLN A 363 -16.38 -21.75 -4.57
CA GLN A 363 -15.19 -21.79 -5.45
C GLN A 363 -13.98 -22.57 -4.90
N ALA A 364 -14.13 -23.39 -3.86
CA ALA A 364 -13.07 -24.30 -3.43
C ALA A 364 -13.01 -25.53 -4.36
N LYS A 365 -12.12 -25.48 -5.37
CA LYS A 365 -11.75 -26.66 -6.14
C LYS A 365 -10.97 -27.60 -5.21
N VAL A 366 -11.57 -28.74 -4.89
CA VAL A 366 -11.04 -29.80 -4.01
C VAL A 366 -9.66 -30.27 -4.51
N ILE A 367 -8.62 -30.05 -3.70
CA ILE A 367 -7.35 -30.77 -3.78
C ILE A 367 -7.18 -31.49 -2.42
N SER A 368 -7.59 -32.76 -2.41
CA SER A 368 -7.30 -33.83 -1.45
C SER A 368 -7.18 -33.48 0.06
N GLY A 369 -8.18 -33.90 0.84
CA GLY A 369 -8.13 -33.98 2.31
C GLY A 369 -9.05 -32.97 2.99
N THR A 370 -10.33 -33.31 3.09
CA THR A 370 -11.46 -32.46 3.55
C THR A 370 -11.24 -31.69 4.86
N PRO A 371 -11.72 -30.44 4.90
CA PRO A 371 -12.73 -30.06 5.88
C PRO A 371 -14.06 -29.83 5.16
N SER A 372 -14.88 -30.88 5.10
CA SER A 372 -16.31 -30.73 4.85
C SER A 372 -16.92 -29.99 6.04
N LEU A 373 -17.75 -28.97 5.78
CA LEU A 373 -18.57 -28.34 6.81
C LEU A 373 -19.56 -29.41 7.31
N THR A 374 -19.24 -30.11 8.40
CA THR A 374 -20.00 -31.29 8.88
C THR A 374 -21.06 -30.94 9.92
N SER A 375 -21.02 -29.74 10.50
CA SER A 375 -22.02 -29.35 11.50
C SER A 375 -22.09 -27.84 11.72
N ILE A 376 -23.29 -27.35 11.99
CA ILE A 376 -23.58 -26.00 12.50
C ILE A 376 -23.92 -26.11 13.99
N LYS A 377 -23.23 -25.33 14.83
CA LYS A 377 -23.56 -25.27 16.26
C LYS A 377 -24.62 -24.22 16.51
N PHE A 378 -25.72 -24.62 17.14
CA PHE A 378 -26.81 -23.72 17.53
C PHE A 378 -27.13 -23.89 19.02
N ARG A 379 -27.77 -22.88 19.60
CA ARG A 379 -28.34 -22.92 20.95
C ARG A 379 -29.71 -22.22 20.94
N THR A 380 -30.61 -22.68 21.80
CA THR A 380 -31.95 -22.10 21.94
C THR A 380 -32.13 -21.61 23.37
N LYS A 381 -33.03 -20.64 23.61
CA LYS A 381 -33.32 -20.12 24.95
C LYS A 381 -33.75 -21.22 25.94
N ASP A 382 -34.43 -22.25 25.44
CA ASP A 382 -34.90 -23.40 26.23
C ASP A 382 -33.84 -24.49 26.44
N ASN A 383 -32.69 -24.38 25.75
CA ASN A 383 -31.59 -25.34 25.86
C ASN A 383 -30.24 -24.62 25.62
N PRO A 384 -29.56 -24.15 26.69
CA PRO A 384 -28.37 -23.30 26.58
C PRO A 384 -27.10 -24.05 26.13
N ASN A 385 -27.18 -25.36 25.92
CA ASN A 385 -26.06 -26.18 25.46
C ASN A 385 -25.97 -26.19 23.93
N TRP A 386 -24.77 -25.94 23.41
CA TRP A 386 -24.47 -26.01 21.97
C TRP A 386 -24.77 -27.40 21.40
N ARG A 387 -25.51 -27.46 20.29
CA ARG A 387 -25.81 -28.70 19.55
C ARG A 387 -25.41 -28.58 18.08
N ASN A 388 -25.02 -29.71 17.50
CA ASN A 388 -24.65 -29.81 16.08
C ASN A 388 -25.90 -30.08 15.23
N LEU A 389 -26.04 -29.38 14.10
CA LEU A 389 -27.02 -29.63 13.05
C LEU A 389 -26.28 -29.93 11.74
N ASP A 390 -26.73 -30.94 11.01
CA ASP A 390 -26.14 -31.33 9.73
C ASP A 390 -26.53 -30.36 8.60
N VAL A 391 -25.60 -30.12 7.67
CA VAL A 391 -25.67 -29.04 6.67
C VAL A 391 -26.56 -29.43 5.48
N GLU A 392 -26.62 -30.71 5.13
CA GLU A 392 -27.50 -31.21 4.04
C GLU A 392 -28.98 -30.99 4.36
N THR A 393 -29.40 -31.23 5.60
CA THR A 393 -30.80 -31.10 6.03
C THR A 393 -31.31 -29.64 6.00
N LEU A 394 -30.41 -28.67 6.16
CA LEU A 394 -30.73 -27.24 6.10
C LEU A 394 -30.93 -26.74 4.67
N LEU A 395 -30.15 -27.27 3.72
CA LEU A 395 -30.26 -26.93 2.31
C LEU A 395 -31.55 -27.50 1.71
N GLU A 396 -31.92 -28.73 2.06
CA GLU A 396 -33.18 -29.36 1.62
C GLU A 396 -34.43 -28.60 2.09
N SER A 397 -34.45 -28.11 3.35
CA SER A 397 -35.57 -27.31 3.89
C SER A 397 -35.63 -25.89 3.31
N ALA A 398 -34.48 -25.29 3.00
CA ALA A 398 -34.42 -23.98 2.35
C ALA A 398 -34.94 -24.02 0.90
N GLU A 399 -34.75 -25.15 0.20
CA GLU A 399 -35.29 -25.37 -1.14
C GLU A 399 -36.77 -25.82 -1.12
N SER A 400 -37.18 -26.63 -0.15
CA SER A 400 -38.57 -27.13 -0.06
C SER A 400 -39.55 -26.17 0.62
N GLY A 401 -39.06 -25.25 1.47
CA GLY A 401 -39.87 -24.33 2.26
C GLY A 401 -40.54 -24.96 3.49
N ASP A 402 -40.19 -26.21 3.80
CA ASP A 402 -40.74 -26.99 4.91
C ASP A 402 -40.13 -26.58 6.27
N GLU A 403 -40.91 -26.70 7.33
CA GLU A 403 -40.46 -26.40 8.70
C GLU A 403 -39.70 -27.59 9.30
N LEU A 404 -38.45 -27.37 9.69
CA LEU A 404 -37.60 -28.37 10.36
C LEU A 404 -37.98 -28.50 11.84
N LEU A 405 -38.27 -29.72 12.29
CA LEU A 405 -38.52 -30.00 13.70
C LEU A 405 -37.19 -30.17 14.45
N MET A 406 -36.91 -29.28 15.39
CA MET A 406 -35.67 -29.31 16.18
C MET A 406 -35.75 -30.34 17.30
N PRO A 407 -34.61 -30.88 17.78
CA PRO A 407 -34.57 -31.77 18.95
C PRO A 407 -35.12 -31.15 20.25
N SER A 408 -35.27 -29.82 20.29
CA SER A 408 -35.93 -29.07 21.36
C SER A 408 -37.47 -29.07 21.26
N GLY A 409 -38.05 -29.63 20.19
CA GLY A 409 -39.48 -29.58 19.87
C GLY A 409 -39.91 -28.31 19.12
N SER A 410 -39.01 -27.34 18.94
CA SER A 410 -39.25 -26.08 18.22
C SER A 410 -39.23 -26.29 16.71
N LYS A 411 -40.03 -25.55 15.94
CA LYS A 411 -40.01 -25.60 14.47
C LYS A 411 -39.17 -24.46 13.89
N LEU A 412 -38.27 -24.76 12.96
CA LEU A 412 -37.41 -23.80 12.26
C LEU A 412 -37.91 -23.64 10.82
N ARG A 413 -38.21 -22.40 10.41
CA ARG A 413 -38.60 -22.08 9.02
C ARG A 413 -37.57 -21.16 8.41
N VAL A 414 -36.96 -21.57 7.30
CA VAL A 414 -35.97 -20.75 6.59
C VAL A 414 -36.71 -19.81 5.62
N LYS A 415 -36.56 -18.49 5.81
CA LYS A 415 -37.12 -17.45 4.92
C LYS A 415 -36.08 -16.37 4.63
N THR A 416 -36.09 -15.86 3.41
CA THR A 416 -35.28 -14.73 2.95
C THR A 416 -36.15 -13.47 2.82
N GLU A 417 -35.93 -12.43 3.65
CA GLU A 417 -35.89 -10.99 3.24
C GLU A 417 -35.88 -9.93 4.38
N ARG A 418 -35.06 -8.89 4.10
CA ARG A 418 -34.95 -7.41 4.40
C ARG A 418 -35.46 -6.67 5.68
N GLU A 419 -34.51 -5.84 6.20
CA GLU A 419 -34.59 -4.65 7.12
C GLU A 419 -34.72 -4.92 8.63
N GLY A 420 -34.06 -4.27 9.62
CA GLY A 420 -32.95 -3.30 9.73
C GLY A 420 -32.83 -2.72 11.17
N ASN A 421 -31.63 -2.68 11.78
CA ASN A 421 -31.05 -1.67 12.74
C ASN A 421 -29.96 -2.29 13.66
N LEU A 422 -28.94 -1.49 14.03
CA LEU A 422 -27.60 -1.90 14.49
C LEU A 422 -27.25 -1.26 15.85
N VAL A 423 -26.58 -2.00 16.75
CA VAL A 423 -25.96 -1.52 18.00
C VAL A 423 -24.44 -1.69 17.92
N GLU A 424 -23.70 -0.71 18.44
CA GLU A 424 -22.24 -0.61 18.47
C GLU A 424 -21.61 -1.65 19.43
N TYR A 425 -20.67 -2.47 18.94
CA TYR A 425 -19.70 -3.19 19.80
C TYR A 425 -18.31 -2.55 19.68
N VAL A 426 -17.78 -2.15 20.84
CA VAL A 426 -16.37 -1.78 21.01
C VAL A 426 -15.57 -3.07 20.89
N ALA A 427 -14.72 -3.15 19.86
CA ALA A 427 -13.79 -4.24 19.65
C ALA A 427 -12.75 -4.28 20.79
N GLU A 428 -13.06 -4.98 21.88
CA GLU A 428 -12.00 -5.64 22.63
C GLU A 428 -11.39 -6.67 21.70
N LYS A 429 -10.11 -6.45 21.37
CA LYS A 429 -9.22 -7.27 20.54
C LYS A 429 -9.71 -8.71 20.39
N LEU A 430 -10.45 -8.98 19.32
CA LEU A 430 -10.59 -10.34 18.83
C LEU A 430 -9.21 -10.78 18.38
N LYS A 431 -8.54 -11.58 19.21
CA LYS A 431 -7.26 -12.18 18.91
C LYS A 431 -7.56 -13.43 18.09
N TYR A 432 -7.71 -13.25 16.78
CA TYR A 432 -7.83 -14.37 15.85
C TYR A 432 -6.43 -14.91 15.60
N GLU A 433 -6.27 -16.23 15.58
CA GLU A 433 -5.03 -16.84 15.10
C GLU A 433 -5.02 -16.75 13.57
N LEU A 434 -3.86 -16.41 12.99
CA LEU A 434 -3.68 -16.35 11.55
C LEU A 434 -3.65 -17.77 10.98
N GLU A 435 -4.38 -17.98 9.89
CA GLU A 435 -4.42 -19.27 9.19
C GLU A 435 -3.16 -19.46 8.34
N GLU A 436 -2.87 -20.70 7.93
CA GLU A 436 -1.67 -20.99 7.12
C GLU A 436 -1.65 -20.23 5.79
N GLU A 437 -2.81 -19.87 5.25
CA GLU A 437 -2.96 -19.10 4.02
C GLU A 437 -2.61 -17.60 4.20
N ASP A 438 -2.56 -17.11 5.45
CA ASP A 438 -2.26 -15.72 5.81
C ASP A 438 -0.75 -15.45 5.96
N LYS A 439 0.07 -16.05 5.08
CA LYS A 439 1.55 -16.01 5.17
C LYS A 439 2.17 -14.60 5.16
N ILE A 440 1.39 -13.55 4.86
CA ILE A 440 1.80 -12.14 4.98
C ILE A 440 0.98 -11.41 6.06
N GLY A 441 -0.32 -11.66 6.16
CA GLY A 441 -1.19 -11.03 7.13
C GLY A 441 -2.63 -10.88 6.65
N ARG A 442 -3.45 -10.19 7.44
CA ARG A 442 -4.89 -10.02 7.21
C ARG A 442 -5.37 -8.63 7.66
N ILE A 443 -6.41 -8.14 7.00
CA ILE A 443 -7.09 -6.89 7.35
C ILE A 443 -8.58 -7.13 7.61
N TRP A 444 -9.11 -6.50 8.67
CA TRP A 444 -10.53 -6.54 9.02
C TRP A 444 -11.20 -5.21 8.71
N LEU A 445 -12.24 -5.28 7.89
CA LEU A 445 -12.92 -4.13 7.31
C LEU A 445 -14.41 -4.19 7.63
N GLU A 446 -14.98 -3.04 7.94
CA GLU A 446 -16.42 -2.88 8.12
C GLU A 446 -16.98 -1.99 7.00
N ASN A 447 -18.01 -2.47 6.30
CA ASN A 447 -18.81 -1.63 5.41
C ASN A 447 -20.03 -1.09 6.17
N ARG A 448 -20.00 0.20 6.53
CA ARG A 448 -21.08 0.87 7.27
C ARG A 448 -22.25 1.31 6.39
N SER A 449 -22.14 1.17 5.06
CA SER A 449 -23.18 1.59 4.14
C SER A 449 -24.27 0.53 3.93
N LYS A 450 -25.41 0.96 3.41
CA LYS A 450 -26.51 0.10 2.93
C LYS A 450 -26.27 -0.42 1.49
N LYS A 451 -25.09 -0.19 0.89
CA LYS A 451 -24.76 -0.53 -0.50
C LYS A 451 -23.52 -1.41 -0.55
N PHE A 452 -23.36 -2.13 -1.66
CA PHE A 452 -22.07 -2.77 -1.96
C PHE A 452 -21.02 -1.71 -2.18
N VAL A 453 -19.80 -1.97 -1.71
CA VAL A 453 -18.65 -1.08 -1.85
C VAL A 453 -17.50 -1.90 -2.42
N ASP A 454 -17.02 -1.48 -3.59
CA ASP A 454 -15.82 -2.08 -4.19
C ASP A 454 -14.60 -1.49 -3.50
N ILE A 455 -13.66 -2.34 -3.11
CA ILE A 455 -12.47 -1.93 -2.36
C ILE A 455 -11.19 -2.52 -2.95
N THR A 456 -10.08 -1.86 -2.67
CA THR A 456 -8.74 -2.38 -2.92
C THR A 456 -7.86 -2.01 -1.75
N VAL A 457 -7.19 -3.00 -1.16
CA VAL A 457 -6.27 -2.80 -0.04
C VAL A 457 -4.89 -2.53 -0.60
N LYS A 458 -4.25 -1.50 -0.06
CA LYS A 458 -2.92 -1.05 -0.44
C LYS A 458 -2.02 -1.00 0.77
N MET A 459 -0.74 -1.30 0.59
CA MET A 459 0.26 -1.21 1.64
C MET A 459 1.46 -0.40 1.18
N LEU A 460 2.04 0.38 2.10
CA LEU A 460 3.29 1.10 1.92
C LEU A 460 4.18 0.85 3.14
N LEU A 461 5.37 0.30 2.92
CA LEU A 461 6.42 0.26 3.94
C LEU A 461 7.23 1.55 3.83
N GLU A 462 7.01 2.48 4.77
CA GLU A 462 7.66 3.81 4.75
C GLU A 462 9.20 3.72 4.74
N ALA A 463 9.73 2.61 5.23
CA ALA A 463 11.14 2.33 5.42
C ALA A 463 11.90 1.95 4.12
N GLY A 464 11.26 1.96 2.95
CA GLY A 464 11.97 1.64 1.70
C GLY A 464 11.16 1.61 0.40
N MET A 465 9.82 1.68 0.45
CA MET A 465 8.97 1.70 -0.76
C MET A 465 8.73 3.13 -1.26
N PRO A 466 8.66 3.36 -2.59
CA PRO A 466 8.41 4.68 -3.15
C PRO A 466 6.94 5.09 -3.07
N ASP A 467 6.02 4.14 -3.26
CA ASP A 467 4.58 4.36 -3.36
C ASP A 467 3.81 3.14 -2.82
N PHE A 468 2.50 3.30 -2.62
CA PHE A 468 1.60 2.22 -2.23
C PHE A 468 1.54 1.12 -3.29
N GLN A 469 1.54 -0.14 -2.84
CA GLN A 469 1.30 -1.31 -3.66
C GLN A 469 -0.09 -1.88 -3.36
N ASP A 470 -0.82 -2.32 -4.38
CA ASP A 470 -2.04 -3.12 -4.19
C ASP A 470 -1.65 -4.51 -3.68
N VAL A 471 -2.18 -4.89 -2.51
CA VAL A 471 -1.81 -6.13 -1.81
C VAL A 471 -2.94 -7.16 -1.77
N THR A 472 -4.08 -6.81 -2.35
CA THR A 472 -5.26 -7.68 -2.51
C THR A 472 -5.84 -7.47 -3.90
N SER A 473 -6.46 -8.51 -4.46
CA SER A 473 -7.39 -8.34 -5.59
C SER A 473 -8.57 -7.43 -5.19
N PRO A 474 -9.18 -6.69 -6.14
CA PRO A 474 -10.39 -5.92 -5.85
C PRO A 474 -11.48 -6.80 -5.23
N TYR A 475 -12.11 -6.31 -4.17
CA TYR A 475 -13.15 -7.05 -3.45
C TYR A 475 -14.42 -6.21 -3.33
N ARG A 476 -15.58 -6.85 -3.48
CA ARG A 476 -16.88 -6.19 -3.41
C ARG A 476 -17.55 -6.48 -2.07
N MET A 477 -17.41 -5.58 -1.11
CA MET A 477 -17.95 -5.74 0.23
C MET A 477 -19.48 -5.66 0.24
N PRO A 478 -20.19 -6.63 0.86
CA PRO A 478 -21.61 -6.54 1.11
C PRO A 478 -22.00 -5.33 1.99
N PRO A 479 -23.24 -4.83 1.90
CA PRO A 479 -23.76 -3.86 2.85
C PRO A 479 -23.71 -4.39 4.29
N ARG A 480 -23.41 -3.51 5.25
CA ARG A 480 -23.48 -3.81 6.70
C ARG A 480 -22.75 -5.10 7.11
N SER A 481 -21.57 -5.33 6.53
CA SER A 481 -20.78 -6.53 6.81
C SER A 481 -19.44 -6.17 7.41
N ILE A 482 -18.94 -7.04 8.29
CA ILE A 482 -17.53 -7.11 8.64
C ILE A 482 -16.90 -8.23 7.83
N VAL A 483 -15.77 -7.92 7.20
CA VAL A 483 -15.05 -8.84 6.32
C VAL A 483 -13.58 -8.86 6.70
N SER A 484 -13.01 -10.05 6.74
CA SER A 484 -11.55 -10.22 6.81
C SER A 484 -10.99 -10.59 5.44
N ILE A 485 -9.89 -9.94 5.03
CA ILE A 485 -9.24 -10.13 3.74
C ILE A 485 -7.76 -10.40 3.96
N SER A 486 -7.26 -11.52 3.43
CA SER A 486 -5.85 -11.87 3.48
C SER A 486 -5.03 -10.98 2.55
N ILE A 487 -3.84 -10.60 3.00
CA ILE A 487 -2.84 -9.89 2.21
C ILE A 487 -2.21 -10.92 1.27
N GLN A 488 -2.49 -10.81 -0.03
CA GLN A 488 -2.21 -11.84 -1.04
C GLN A 488 -0.80 -11.74 -1.62
N SER A 489 -0.24 -10.53 -1.66
CA SER A 489 1.09 -10.28 -2.21
C SER A 489 1.69 -9.00 -1.65
N LEU A 490 3.00 -8.99 -1.43
CA LEU A 490 3.78 -7.82 -1.06
C LEU A 490 5.15 -7.90 -1.73
N ASN A 491 5.44 -6.97 -2.63
CA ASN A 491 6.71 -6.91 -3.34
C ASN A 491 7.73 -6.16 -2.49
N LEU A 492 8.74 -6.87 -1.97
CA LEU A 492 9.81 -6.29 -1.17
C LEU A 492 11.09 -6.02 -1.98
N ASN A 493 11.05 -6.11 -3.31
CA ASN A 493 12.21 -6.11 -4.21
C ASN A 493 12.77 -4.69 -4.46
N TYR A 494 12.97 -3.94 -3.39
CA TYR A 494 13.52 -2.60 -3.40
C TYR A 494 14.92 -2.63 -2.80
N PRO A 495 15.94 -2.01 -3.43
CA PRO A 495 17.32 -2.02 -2.93
C PRO A 495 17.45 -1.58 -1.46
N ARG A 496 16.66 -0.58 -1.04
CA ARG A 496 16.65 -0.07 0.35
C ARG A 496 16.06 -1.05 1.37
N ILE A 497 15.25 -2.00 0.93
CA ILE A 497 14.69 -3.06 1.76
C ILE A 497 15.67 -4.23 1.75
N LEU A 498 16.06 -4.71 0.57
CA LEU A 498 16.92 -5.88 0.40
C LEU A 498 18.34 -5.72 0.98
N SER A 499 18.84 -4.49 1.13
CA SER A 499 20.17 -4.22 1.70
C SER A 499 20.23 -4.26 3.24
N ARG A 500 19.10 -4.42 3.93
CA ARG A 500 19.05 -4.35 5.40
C ARG A 500 19.61 -5.62 6.04
N ALA A 501 20.62 -5.45 6.88
CA ALA A 501 21.29 -6.55 7.57
C ALA A 501 20.72 -6.82 8.97
N GLN A 502 20.09 -5.83 9.60
CA GLN A 502 19.58 -5.95 10.97
C GLN A 502 18.07 -6.12 10.99
N ASN A 503 17.58 -6.77 12.05
CA ASN A 503 16.16 -6.87 12.35
C ASN A 503 15.65 -5.51 12.83
N GLU A 504 14.60 -5.00 12.21
CA GLU A 504 14.07 -3.67 12.52
C GLU A 504 12.55 -3.71 12.62
N THR A 505 11.98 -3.01 13.60
CA THR A 505 10.55 -2.71 13.62
C THR A 505 10.26 -1.64 12.59
N ILE A 506 9.40 -1.96 11.62
CA ILE A 506 9.01 -1.02 10.56
C ILE A 506 7.51 -0.71 10.64
N VAL A 507 7.17 0.50 10.20
CA VAL A 507 5.78 0.94 10.06
C VAL A 507 5.28 0.58 8.66
N ALA A 508 4.25 -0.24 8.58
CA ALA A 508 3.44 -0.42 7.38
C ALA A 508 2.19 0.45 7.48
N LYS A 509 2.03 1.31 6.48
CA LYS A 509 0.78 2.03 6.28
C LYS A 509 -0.13 1.22 5.37
N VAL A 510 -1.29 0.82 5.90
CA VAL A 510 -2.29 0.06 5.15
C VAL A 510 -3.47 0.95 4.85
N ALA A 511 -3.75 1.16 3.57
CA ALA A 511 -4.81 2.00 3.06
C ALA A 511 -5.88 1.18 2.33
N VAL A 512 -7.12 1.62 2.39
CA VAL A 512 -8.23 1.04 1.64
C VAL A 512 -8.82 2.11 0.74
N ALA A 513 -8.61 1.92 -0.56
CA ALA A 513 -9.35 2.63 -1.59
C ALA A 513 -10.74 2.02 -1.70
N SER A 514 -11.77 2.86 -1.79
CA SER A 514 -13.16 2.38 -1.86
C SER A 514 -13.97 3.16 -2.89
N TYR A 515 -14.91 2.47 -3.53
CA TYR A 515 -15.72 2.97 -4.63
C TYR A 515 -17.17 2.53 -4.46
N THR A 516 -18.10 3.38 -4.86
CA THR A 516 -19.52 3.02 -4.97
C THR A 516 -20.01 3.43 -6.34
N LYS A 517 -20.37 2.47 -7.21
CA LYS A 517 -20.77 2.72 -8.60
C LYS A 517 -19.76 3.66 -9.31
N ASP A 518 -18.49 3.27 -9.30
CA ASP A 518 -17.37 4.02 -9.89
C ASP A 518 -17.08 5.41 -9.30
N THR A 519 -17.81 5.81 -8.25
CA THR A 519 -17.51 7.04 -7.50
C THR A 519 -16.49 6.71 -6.41
N PRO A 520 -15.23 7.15 -6.52
CA PRO A 520 -14.23 6.96 -5.48
C PRO A 520 -14.57 7.75 -4.22
N HIS A 521 -14.30 7.15 -3.06
CA HIS A 521 -14.31 7.82 -1.76
C HIS A 521 -12.89 8.25 -1.36
N LYS A 522 -12.77 8.98 -0.25
CA LYS A 522 -11.48 9.26 0.39
C LYS A 522 -10.93 8.00 1.04
N ASP A 523 -9.69 7.65 0.71
CA ASP A 523 -9.01 6.49 1.29
C ASP A 523 -8.96 6.57 2.82
N VAL A 524 -9.17 5.43 3.47
CA VAL A 524 -8.95 5.25 4.91
C VAL A 524 -7.65 4.49 5.12
N SER A 525 -6.86 4.85 6.13
CA SER A 525 -5.59 4.19 6.41
C SER A 525 -5.37 3.93 7.88
N LEU A 526 -4.67 2.84 8.20
CA LEU A 526 -4.19 2.49 9.53
C LEU A 526 -2.69 2.17 9.44
N ASP A 527 -1.92 2.70 10.38
CA ASP A 527 -0.51 2.39 10.50
C ASP A 527 -0.37 1.20 11.48
N THR A 528 0.40 0.19 11.07
CA THR A 528 0.70 -1.00 11.89
C THR A 528 2.20 -1.25 11.91
N ASN A 529 2.70 -1.82 13.00
CA ASN A 529 4.12 -2.08 13.19
C ASN A 529 4.36 -3.58 13.23
N PHE A 530 5.45 -4.01 12.60
CA PHE A 530 5.89 -5.40 12.62
C PHE A 530 7.42 -5.47 12.49
N THR A 531 7.99 -6.62 12.81
CA THR A 531 9.43 -6.86 12.65
C THR A 531 9.72 -7.28 11.21
N LEU A 532 10.58 -6.51 10.54
CA LEU A 532 11.21 -6.93 9.29
C LEU A 532 12.59 -7.51 9.63
N TYR A 533 12.75 -8.80 9.39
CA TYR A 533 13.97 -9.53 9.65
C TYR A 533 14.99 -9.29 8.55
N GLY A 534 16.26 -9.16 8.95
CA GLY A 534 17.38 -8.86 8.08
C GLY A 534 17.53 -9.87 6.94
N LYS A 535 18.29 -9.49 5.91
CA LYS A 535 18.52 -10.31 4.71
C LYS A 535 19.12 -11.70 4.99
N ASN A 536 19.77 -11.87 6.14
CA ASN A 536 20.41 -13.12 6.58
C ASN A 536 19.60 -13.90 7.61
N SER A 537 18.42 -13.42 7.99
CA SER A 537 17.66 -14.01 9.09
C SER A 537 16.74 -15.11 8.61
N LEU A 538 16.65 -16.18 9.40
CA LEU A 538 15.70 -17.28 9.23
C LEU A 538 15.11 -17.66 10.59
N LEU A 539 13.87 -18.15 10.61
CA LEU A 539 13.23 -18.68 11.81
C LEU A 539 12.80 -20.13 11.60
N TRP A 540 13.15 -20.99 12.57
CA TRP A 540 12.93 -22.44 12.61
C TRP A 540 11.74 -22.81 13.55
N THR A 541 10.51 -22.55 13.12
CA THR A 541 9.26 -22.92 13.80
C THR A 541 8.66 -24.29 13.44
N ASN A 542 8.84 -24.83 12.23
CA ASN A 542 8.19 -26.06 11.77
C ASN A 542 8.98 -26.83 10.67
N GLU A 543 8.46 -27.99 10.27
CA GLU A 543 9.10 -28.88 9.28
C GLU A 543 9.18 -28.28 7.86
N GLU A 544 8.36 -27.25 7.52
CA GLU A 544 8.45 -26.54 6.24
C GLU A 544 9.68 -25.61 6.17
N ASP A 545 10.32 -25.32 7.30
CA ASP A 545 11.44 -24.38 7.35
C ASP A 545 12.68 -24.87 6.62
N LEU A 546 12.82 -26.18 6.43
CA LEU A 546 13.82 -26.74 5.56
C LEU A 546 13.70 -26.18 4.13
N LEU A 547 12.49 -25.92 3.66
CA LEU A 547 12.26 -25.33 2.33
C LEU A 547 12.65 -23.85 2.28
N LYS A 548 12.62 -23.13 3.41
CA LYS A 548 13.03 -21.71 3.48
C LYS A 548 14.51 -21.52 3.14
N LEU A 549 15.36 -22.54 3.34
CA LEU A 549 16.76 -22.54 2.89
C LEU A 549 16.90 -22.38 1.37
N GLY A 550 15.86 -22.70 0.58
CA GLY A 550 15.82 -22.46 -0.86
C GLY A 550 16.13 -21.01 -1.24
N SER A 551 15.73 -20.04 -0.41
CA SER A 551 16.03 -18.62 -0.60
C SER A 551 17.51 -18.28 -0.49
N PHE A 552 18.28 -19.03 0.29
CA PHE A 552 19.71 -18.77 0.53
C PHE A 552 20.62 -19.45 -0.49
N ILE A 553 20.14 -20.53 -1.11
CA ILE A 553 20.88 -21.29 -2.12
C ILE A 553 20.83 -20.56 -3.47
N THR A 554 21.95 -19.99 -3.89
CA THR A 554 22.04 -18.98 -4.96
C THR A 554 22.94 -19.45 -6.13
N PRO A 555 22.57 -20.51 -6.86
CA PRO A 555 23.41 -21.09 -7.92
C PRO A 555 23.59 -20.18 -9.15
N LYS A 556 22.75 -19.14 -9.27
CA LYS A 556 22.82 -18.17 -10.37
C LYS A 556 23.77 -17.00 -10.10
N ASP A 557 24.28 -16.87 -8.87
CA ASP A 557 25.24 -15.84 -8.49
C ASP A 557 26.52 -15.93 -9.33
N GLU A 558 26.95 -14.81 -9.92
CA GLU A 558 28.12 -14.74 -10.81
C GLU A 558 29.43 -15.16 -10.14
N ALA A 559 29.63 -14.84 -8.86
CA ALA A 559 30.82 -15.24 -8.12
C ALA A 559 30.88 -16.76 -7.95
N ILE A 560 29.73 -17.39 -7.67
CA ILE A 560 29.62 -18.84 -7.50
C ILE A 560 29.85 -19.56 -8.84
N LYS A 561 29.20 -19.11 -9.91
CA LYS A 561 29.41 -19.67 -11.26
C LYS A 561 30.86 -19.57 -11.69
N LYS A 562 31.45 -18.38 -11.55
CA LYS A 562 32.84 -18.15 -11.95
C LYS A 562 33.80 -19.04 -11.17
N LEU A 563 33.60 -19.17 -9.85
CA LEU A 563 34.40 -20.06 -9.01
C LEU A 563 34.30 -21.52 -9.49
N ALA A 564 33.09 -21.99 -9.79
CA ALA A 564 32.84 -23.35 -10.27
C ALA A 564 33.48 -23.62 -11.66
N GLU A 565 33.39 -22.66 -12.57
CA GLU A 565 33.94 -22.74 -13.94
C GLU A 565 35.47 -22.71 -13.95
N GLU A 566 36.09 -21.75 -13.23
CA GLU A 566 37.55 -21.64 -13.15
C GLU A 566 38.17 -22.86 -12.43
N ALA A 567 37.49 -23.41 -11.42
CA ALA A 567 37.92 -24.65 -10.74
C ALA A 567 38.02 -25.83 -11.72
N VAL A 568 37.01 -26.02 -12.55
CA VAL A 568 36.99 -27.09 -13.57
C VAL A 568 38.03 -26.82 -14.66
N ALA A 569 38.21 -25.57 -15.08
CA ALA A 569 39.14 -25.19 -16.15
C ALA A 569 40.63 -25.48 -15.82
N MET A 570 41.00 -25.56 -14.54
CA MET A 570 42.36 -25.95 -14.12
C MET A 570 42.71 -27.40 -14.45
N TYR A 571 41.71 -28.23 -14.71
CA TYR A 571 41.87 -29.63 -15.05
C TYR A 571 41.52 -29.84 -16.52
N LYS A 572 42.48 -30.36 -17.29
CA LYS A 572 42.16 -30.97 -18.58
C LYS A 572 41.35 -32.22 -18.22
N ILE A 573 40.09 -32.31 -18.67
CA ILE A 573 39.28 -33.50 -18.46
C ILE A 573 39.99 -34.67 -19.15
N THR A 574 40.77 -35.45 -18.40
CA THR A 574 41.27 -36.75 -18.84
C THR A 574 40.05 -37.61 -19.13
N PRO A 575 39.98 -38.34 -20.26
CA PRO A 575 38.73 -38.98 -20.67
C PRO A 575 38.25 -39.91 -19.54
N PRO A 576 36.98 -39.79 -19.11
CA PRO A 576 36.39 -40.68 -18.13
C PRO A 576 36.44 -42.13 -18.64
N PRO A 577 36.32 -43.15 -17.77
CA PRO A 577 36.06 -44.51 -18.23
C PRO A 577 34.87 -44.49 -19.22
N GLN A 578 35.08 -45.10 -20.41
CA GLN A 578 34.10 -45.05 -21.52
C GLN A 578 32.72 -45.61 -21.13
N SER A 579 32.67 -46.42 -20.07
CA SER A 579 31.50 -47.13 -19.59
C SER A 579 30.44 -46.28 -18.88
N ALA A 580 30.81 -45.19 -18.19
CA ALA A 580 29.85 -44.37 -17.44
C ALA A 580 30.27 -42.87 -17.36
N PRO A 581 30.47 -42.20 -18.50
CA PRO A 581 31.14 -40.90 -18.57
C PRO A 581 30.41 -39.77 -17.82
N ASN A 582 29.08 -39.78 -17.80
CA ASN A 582 28.28 -38.75 -17.13
C ASN A 582 28.29 -38.89 -15.61
N ILE A 583 28.19 -40.14 -15.10
CA ILE A 583 28.22 -40.44 -13.66
C ILE A 583 29.60 -40.11 -13.09
N TYR A 584 30.66 -40.51 -13.79
CA TYR A 584 32.03 -40.16 -13.41
C TYR A 584 32.20 -38.63 -13.33
N LYS A 585 31.69 -37.90 -14.32
CA LYS A 585 31.76 -36.43 -14.36
C LYS A 585 31.03 -35.79 -13.18
N THR A 586 29.86 -36.30 -12.79
CA THR A 586 29.10 -35.81 -11.61
C THR A 586 29.88 -36.03 -10.32
N LEU A 587 30.34 -37.27 -10.07
CA LEU A 587 31.08 -37.63 -8.87
C LEU A 587 32.41 -36.86 -8.76
N TRP A 588 33.16 -36.76 -9.87
CA TRP A 588 34.42 -36.02 -9.92
C TRP A 588 34.22 -34.52 -9.65
N LYS A 589 33.18 -33.90 -10.22
CA LYS A 589 32.84 -32.51 -9.94
C LYS A 589 32.49 -32.29 -8.47
N ALA A 590 31.69 -33.19 -7.87
CA ALA A 590 31.33 -33.09 -6.45
C ALA A 590 32.57 -33.18 -5.55
N GLN A 591 33.48 -34.12 -5.83
CA GLN A 591 34.77 -34.24 -5.15
C GLN A 591 35.63 -32.99 -5.33
N LEU A 592 35.71 -32.46 -6.56
CA LEU A 592 36.44 -31.25 -6.89
C LEU A 592 35.92 -30.05 -6.10
N TYR A 593 34.60 -29.82 -6.04
CA TYR A 593 34.05 -28.67 -5.33
C TYR A 593 34.21 -28.78 -3.82
N TYR A 594 34.12 -29.99 -3.25
CA TYR A 594 34.48 -30.21 -1.85
C TYR A 594 35.95 -29.89 -1.57
N ALA A 595 36.85 -30.40 -2.41
CA ALA A 595 38.29 -30.13 -2.30
C ALA A 595 38.62 -28.66 -2.52
N LEU A 596 37.93 -27.99 -3.46
CA LEU A 596 38.03 -26.56 -3.74
C LEU A 596 37.70 -25.74 -2.49
N LEU A 597 36.54 -25.98 -1.87
CA LEU A 597 36.12 -25.25 -0.66
C LEU A 597 37.07 -25.50 0.51
N SER A 598 37.55 -26.73 0.67
CA SER A 598 38.55 -27.07 1.68
C SER A 598 39.90 -26.41 1.44
N ALA A 599 40.34 -26.29 0.18
CA ALA A 599 41.57 -25.58 -0.22
C ALA A 599 41.42 -24.05 -0.13
N TYR A 600 40.20 -23.54 -0.37
CA TYR A 600 39.80 -22.16 -0.10
C TYR A 600 39.85 -21.86 1.40
N GLY A 601 39.79 -22.91 2.23
CA GLY A 601 39.91 -22.93 3.68
C GLY A 601 38.73 -22.32 4.40
N ILE A 602 37.53 -22.65 3.90
CA ILE A 602 36.29 -22.64 4.66
C ILE A 602 36.46 -23.68 5.78
N VAL A 603 36.24 -23.27 7.03
CA VAL A 603 36.37 -24.14 8.20
C VAL A 603 35.11 -24.02 9.05
N TYR A 604 34.63 -25.15 9.53
CA TYR A 604 33.49 -25.18 10.43
C TYR A 604 33.77 -24.41 11.72
N SER A 605 32.81 -23.57 12.11
CA SER A 605 32.72 -22.93 13.41
C SER A 605 31.29 -23.05 13.91
N SER A 606 31.08 -23.68 15.06
CA SER A 606 29.75 -23.77 15.66
C SER A 606 29.27 -22.41 16.14
N ASP A 607 28.06 -21.99 15.77
CA ASP A 607 27.35 -20.90 16.44
C ASP A 607 26.72 -21.43 17.75
N PRO A 608 26.87 -20.73 18.89
CA PRO A 608 26.20 -21.09 20.14
C PRO A 608 24.66 -21.08 20.10
N LEU A 609 24.01 -20.57 19.05
CA LEU A 609 22.55 -20.38 18.97
C LEU A 609 21.75 -21.54 18.35
N VAL A 610 22.39 -22.59 17.81
CA VAL A 610 21.69 -23.74 17.22
C VAL A 610 21.22 -24.70 18.32
N SER A 611 20.21 -24.29 19.10
CA SER A 611 19.49 -25.16 20.01
C SER A 611 18.26 -25.75 19.30
N SER A 612 18.46 -26.76 18.45
CA SER A 612 17.39 -27.55 17.78
C SER A 612 16.54 -26.86 16.71
N PHE A 613 16.15 -27.61 15.66
CA PHE A 613 15.23 -27.20 14.58
C PHE A 613 13.76 -26.98 15.01
N ARG A 614 13.55 -26.69 16.29
CA ARG A 614 12.26 -26.35 16.90
C ARG A 614 12.42 -25.22 17.92
N SER A 615 13.41 -24.35 17.72
CA SER A 615 13.62 -23.18 18.57
C SER A 615 12.94 -21.97 17.97
N THR A 616 12.29 -21.16 18.81
CA THR A 616 11.79 -19.83 18.44
C THR A 616 12.92 -18.80 18.25
N THR A 617 14.15 -19.28 18.01
CA THR A 617 15.36 -18.47 17.87
C THR A 617 15.57 -18.13 16.41
N VAL A 618 15.87 -16.86 16.14
CA VAL A 618 16.20 -16.36 14.81
C VAL A 618 17.65 -16.71 14.52
N ASP A 619 17.85 -17.47 13.45
CA ASP A 619 19.14 -17.90 12.95
C ASP A 619 19.69 -16.92 11.89
N THR A 620 21.01 -16.91 11.69
CA THR A 620 21.68 -16.02 10.74
C THR A 620 22.45 -16.80 9.69
N ILE A 621 21.83 -17.01 8.53
CA ILE A 621 22.41 -17.71 7.39
C ILE A 621 23.08 -16.73 6.44
N LYS A 622 24.34 -17.00 6.10
CA LYS A 622 25.09 -16.26 5.08
C LYS A 622 24.81 -16.82 3.70
N PHE A 623 24.66 -15.91 2.73
CA PHE A 623 24.62 -16.33 1.33
C PHE A 623 26.00 -16.88 0.91
N ALA A 624 26.01 -17.80 -0.05
CA ALA A 624 27.24 -18.44 -0.53
C ALA A 624 28.38 -17.44 -0.88
N ARG A 625 28.03 -16.29 -1.49
CA ARG A 625 28.99 -15.21 -1.77
C ARG A 625 29.58 -14.60 -0.49
N GLU A 626 28.75 -14.34 0.52
CA GLU A 626 29.17 -13.75 1.79
C GLU A 626 30.11 -14.71 2.55
N THR A 627 29.80 -16.00 2.54
CA THR A 627 30.67 -17.05 3.09
C THR A 627 32.05 -17.05 2.43
N LEU A 628 32.13 -16.82 1.10
CA LEU A 628 33.40 -16.71 0.38
C LEU A 628 34.12 -15.36 0.60
N GLN A 629 33.38 -14.28 0.88
CA GLN A 629 33.90 -12.93 1.11
C GLN A 629 34.55 -12.76 2.49
N GLN A 630 34.18 -13.58 3.47
CA GLN A 630 34.80 -13.61 4.80
C GLN A 630 36.28 -14.10 4.79
N ARG A 631 37.00 -13.92 3.66
CA ARG A 631 38.42 -14.23 3.48
C ARG A 631 39.16 -13.36 2.47
N TYR A 632 38.91 -12.05 2.46
CA TYR A 632 39.71 -11.14 1.64
C TYR A 632 40.24 -9.96 2.45
N GLY A 633 41.52 -10.02 2.86
CA GLY A 633 42.24 -8.83 3.36
C GLY A 633 43.24 -9.03 4.50
N GLU A 634 43.11 -10.05 5.35
CA GLU A 634 44.06 -10.30 6.44
C GLU A 634 44.66 -11.70 6.35
N ILE A 635 45.98 -11.73 6.22
CA ILE A 635 46.82 -12.91 6.36
C ILE A 635 46.53 -13.49 7.76
N ASP A 636 46.16 -14.77 7.82
CA ASP A 636 45.95 -15.59 9.03
C ASP A 636 44.58 -15.65 9.76
N LYS A 637 43.44 -15.45 9.07
CA LYS A 637 42.14 -15.92 9.59
C LYS A 637 41.42 -16.90 8.64
N LYS A 638 40.95 -18.02 9.19
CA LYS A 638 40.07 -19.01 8.53
C LYS A 638 38.67 -18.40 8.37
N SER A 639 37.99 -18.62 7.24
CA SER A 639 36.58 -18.26 7.13
C SER A 639 35.77 -19.25 7.96
N ALA A 640 35.14 -18.74 9.01
CA ALA A 640 34.23 -19.49 9.86
C ALA A 640 32.86 -19.55 9.18
N ALA A 641 32.45 -20.77 8.83
CA ALA A 641 31.09 -21.09 8.37
C ALA A 641 30.50 -22.09 9.37
N ASP A 642 29.26 -21.92 9.77
CA ASP A 642 28.49 -22.94 10.50
C ASP A 642 27.94 -24.00 9.53
N CYS A 643 27.10 -24.89 10.04
CA CYS A 643 26.61 -26.06 9.32
C CYS A 643 25.72 -25.64 8.14
N ASP A 644 24.84 -24.68 8.36
CA ASP A 644 23.93 -24.08 7.41
C ASP A 644 24.65 -23.20 6.37
N ASP A 645 25.60 -22.34 6.77
CA ASP A 645 26.42 -21.55 5.84
C ASP A 645 27.18 -22.44 4.83
N SER A 646 27.81 -23.49 5.35
CA SER A 646 28.62 -24.41 4.55
C SER A 646 27.77 -25.30 3.65
N THR A 647 26.58 -25.67 4.10
CA THR A 647 25.56 -26.37 3.32
C THR A 647 25.06 -25.50 2.17
N VAL A 648 24.67 -24.24 2.45
CA VAL A 648 24.20 -23.29 1.44
C VAL A 648 25.28 -23.03 0.38
N LEU A 649 26.55 -22.90 0.79
CA LEU A 649 27.68 -22.70 -0.12
C LEU A 649 27.91 -23.90 -1.04
N LEU A 650 28.03 -25.11 -0.50
CA LEU A 650 28.28 -26.31 -1.31
C LEU A 650 27.08 -26.64 -2.21
N ALA A 651 25.85 -26.51 -1.70
CA ALA A 651 24.64 -26.68 -2.50
C ALA A 651 24.59 -25.70 -3.68
N SER A 652 24.93 -24.42 -3.46
CA SER A 652 24.97 -23.41 -4.52
C SER A 652 25.99 -23.75 -5.62
N LEU A 653 27.17 -24.27 -5.25
CA LEU A 653 28.21 -24.70 -6.21
C LEU A 653 27.81 -25.94 -7.01
N LEU A 654 27.28 -26.96 -6.34
CA LEU A 654 26.83 -28.20 -6.99
C LEU A 654 25.71 -27.92 -8.00
N LEU A 655 24.71 -27.11 -7.60
CA LEU A 655 23.62 -26.70 -8.49
C LEU A 655 24.10 -25.82 -9.65
N ALA A 656 25.05 -24.90 -9.41
CA ALA A 656 25.66 -24.11 -10.48
C ALA A 656 26.37 -24.99 -11.54
N ALA A 657 26.86 -26.17 -11.12
CA ALA A 657 27.50 -27.14 -12.00
C ALA A 657 26.53 -28.14 -12.68
N GLY A 658 25.22 -28.00 -12.42
CA GLY A 658 24.16 -28.85 -12.95
C GLY A 658 23.92 -30.15 -12.17
N ILE A 659 24.36 -30.24 -10.92
CA ILE A 659 24.18 -31.40 -10.05
C ILE A 659 23.00 -31.13 -9.11
N ASN A 660 22.00 -32.01 -9.09
CA ASN A 660 20.86 -31.87 -8.19
C ASN A 660 21.28 -32.10 -6.74
N VAL A 661 20.70 -31.33 -5.82
CA VAL A 661 21.01 -31.36 -4.38
C VAL A 661 19.71 -31.53 -3.59
N ALA A 662 19.79 -32.27 -2.49
CA ALA A 662 18.76 -32.41 -1.47
C ALA A 662 19.32 -31.96 -0.12
N LEU A 663 18.47 -31.35 0.69
CA LEU A 663 18.78 -30.99 2.08
C LEU A 663 18.15 -32.04 2.99
N ILE A 664 18.87 -32.42 4.03
CA ILE A 664 18.46 -33.45 5.00
C ILE A 664 18.60 -32.84 6.39
N THR A 665 17.54 -32.87 7.19
CA THR A 665 17.56 -32.39 8.58
C THR A 665 17.63 -33.55 9.56
N GLN A 666 18.51 -33.41 10.55
CA GLN A 666 18.54 -34.22 11.76
C GLN A 666 18.29 -33.28 12.96
N PRO A 667 17.91 -33.77 14.16
CA PRO A 667 17.41 -32.91 15.26
C PRO A 667 18.28 -31.70 15.64
N HIS A 668 19.60 -31.78 15.43
CA HIS A 668 20.57 -30.72 15.70
C HIS A 668 21.60 -30.50 14.57
N HIS A 669 21.36 -31.02 13.37
CA HIS A 669 22.28 -30.91 12.24
C HIS A 669 21.60 -30.84 10.85
N ILE A 670 22.21 -30.17 9.88
CA ILE A 670 21.79 -30.20 8.46
C ILE A 670 22.88 -30.89 7.63
N LEU A 671 22.45 -31.81 6.78
CA LEU A 671 23.27 -32.43 5.77
C LEU A 671 22.78 -32.01 4.38
N LEU A 672 23.68 -32.11 3.40
CA LEU A 672 23.28 -32.12 1.99
C LEU A 672 23.62 -33.44 1.36
N ALA A 673 22.82 -33.84 0.37
CA ALA A 673 23.13 -34.94 -0.51
C ALA A 673 23.04 -34.49 -1.96
N PHE A 674 23.84 -35.09 -2.84
CA PHE A 674 23.77 -34.82 -4.27
C PHE A 674 23.38 -36.07 -5.06
N ASP A 675 22.62 -35.86 -6.13
CA ASP A 675 22.16 -36.92 -7.03
C ASP A 675 23.34 -37.41 -7.88
N THR A 676 23.67 -38.70 -7.79
CA THR A 676 24.71 -39.31 -8.63
C THR A 676 24.24 -39.54 -10.06
N GLY A 677 22.92 -39.55 -10.30
CA GLY A 677 22.28 -39.96 -11.54
C GLY A 677 22.12 -41.47 -11.71
N ILE A 678 22.53 -42.26 -10.70
CA ILE A 678 22.45 -43.73 -10.73
C ILE A 678 21.08 -44.17 -10.19
N PRO A 679 20.26 -44.91 -10.97
CA PRO A 679 19.03 -45.51 -10.47
C PRO A 679 19.29 -46.50 -9.34
N ARG A 680 18.39 -46.58 -8.36
CA ARG A 680 18.47 -47.49 -7.21
C ARG A 680 18.81 -48.94 -7.61
N GLU A 681 18.14 -49.47 -8.63
CA GLU A 681 18.36 -50.84 -9.14
C GLU A 681 19.80 -51.14 -9.56
N ILE A 682 20.51 -50.12 -10.07
CA ILE A 682 21.91 -50.24 -10.49
C ILE A 682 22.80 -50.07 -9.26
N ALA A 683 22.45 -49.15 -8.37
CA ALA A 683 23.22 -48.86 -7.18
C ALA A 683 23.31 -50.04 -6.20
N GLU A 684 22.21 -50.78 -6.02
CA GLU A 684 22.15 -51.99 -5.18
C GLU A 684 23.11 -53.11 -5.65
N LYS A 685 23.52 -53.09 -6.93
CA LYS A 685 24.43 -54.09 -7.52
C LYS A 685 25.90 -53.72 -7.37
N ILE A 686 26.20 -52.51 -6.88
CA ILE A 686 27.56 -52.00 -6.68
C ILE A 686 27.93 -52.22 -5.22
N SER A 687 28.94 -53.05 -4.99
CA SER A 687 29.55 -53.26 -3.67
C SER A 687 30.90 -52.55 -3.63
N LEU A 688 31.09 -51.67 -2.64
CA LEU A 688 32.36 -51.00 -2.41
C LEU A 688 33.05 -51.63 -1.19
N GLU A 689 34.24 -52.18 -1.39
CA GLU A 689 35.03 -52.76 -0.30
C GLU A 689 35.73 -51.66 0.51
N GLY A 690 35.80 -51.85 1.83
CA GLY A 690 36.53 -50.96 2.73
C GLY A 690 35.75 -49.74 3.23
N LEU A 691 34.44 -49.66 2.96
CA LEU A 691 33.57 -48.66 3.57
C LEU A 691 33.26 -48.98 5.03
N LYS A 692 33.12 -47.94 5.85
CA LYS A 692 32.68 -48.07 7.25
C LYS A 692 31.16 -48.19 7.40
N SER A 693 30.39 -47.66 6.46
CA SER A 693 28.93 -47.69 6.44
C SER A 693 28.38 -48.97 5.79
N ASN A 694 27.14 -49.34 6.11
CA ASN A 694 26.47 -50.50 5.53
C ASN A 694 26.02 -50.27 4.07
N SER A 695 25.76 -49.02 3.71
CA SER A 695 25.50 -48.60 2.32
C SER A 695 26.49 -47.52 1.88
N TRP A 696 26.74 -47.44 0.57
CA TRP A 696 27.49 -46.32 -0.01
C TRP A 696 26.57 -45.16 -0.42
N TYR A 697 25.26 -45.36 -0.50
CA TYR A 697 24.33 -44.33 -0.93
C TYR A 697 23.09 -44.24 -0.05
N LEU A 698 22.46 -43.07 -0.07
CA LEU A 698 21.12 -42.83 0.42
C LEU A 698 20.12 -43.04 -0.72
N ASP A 699 19.14 -43.93 -0.52
CA ASP A 699 18.03 -44.08 -1.47
C ASP A 699 17.03 -42.95 -1.29
N PHE A 700 16.93 -42.09 -2.30
CA PHE A 700 15.98 -40.98 -2.31
C PHE A 700 15.47 -40.78 -3.74
N ASP A 701 14.14 -40.71 -3.91
CA ASP A 701 13.50 -40.63 -5.23
C ASP A 701 13.96 -41.72 -6.22
N GLN A 702 14.11 -42.96 -5.73
CA GLN A 702 14.57 -44.14 -6.50
C GLN A 702 15.94 -43.97 -7.17
N ARG A 703 16.78 -43.09 -6.62
CA ARG A 703 18.12 -42.78 -7.09
C ARG A 703 19.12 -42.90 -5.95
N ALA A 704 20.37 -43.14 -6.30
CA ALA A 704 21.47 -43.12 -5.36
C ALA A 704 21.94 -41.69 -5.13
N TRP A 705 21.79 -41.21 -3.91
CA TRP A 705 22.29 -39.93 -3.45
C TRP A 705 23.49 -40.13 -2.54
N ILE A 706 24.47 -39.25 -2.64
CA ILE A 706 25.65 -39.26 -1.76
C ILE A 706 25.50 -38.09 -0.77
N PRO A 707 25.29 -38.36 0.53
CA PRO A 707 25.29 -37.32 1.54
C PRO A 707 26.72 -36.88 1.87
N ILE A 708 26.89 -35.60 2.21
CA ILE A 708 28.17 -34.97 2.49
C ILE A 708 28.08 -34.20 3.81
N GLU A 709 28.99 -34.52 4.73
CA GLU A 709 29.16 -33.80 5.99
C GLU A 709 30.01 -32.54 5.77
N THR A 710 29.35 -31.38 5.71
CA THR A 710 30.00 -30.09 5.43
C THR A 710 30.84 -29.57 6.59
N THR A 711 30.61 -30.02 7.83
CA THR A 711 31.42 -29.59 8.99
C THR A 711 32.87 -30.12 8.93
N LEU A 712 33.14 -31.08 8.05
CA LEU A 712 34.50 -31.58 7.81
C LEU A 712 35.31 -30.72 6.82
N LEU A 713 34.69 -29.73 6.17
CA LEU A 713 35.38 -28.81 5.26
C LEU A 713 36.58 -28.13 5.93
N GLY A 714 37.70 -28.09 5.21
CA GLY A 714 38.93 -27.43 5.65
C GLY A 714 39.72 -28.17 6.75
N LYS A 715 39.27 -29.35 7.20
CA LYS A 715 40.07 -30.21 8.09
C LYS A 715 41.22 -30.83 7.28
N LYS A 716 42.46 -30.45 7.63
CA LYS A 716 43.67 -30.77 6.86
C LYS A 716 43.98 -32.25 6.70
N GLU A 717 43.39 -33.13 7.50
CA GLU A 717 43.64 -34.58 7.43
C GLU A 717 42.54 -35.34 6.68
N LEU A 718 41.38 -34.72 6.46
CA LEU A 718 40.21 -35.35 5.87
C LEU A 718 40.04 -34.94 4.39
N GLY A 719 39.43 -35.82 3.62
CA GLY A 719 39.05 -35.63 2.22
C GLY A 719 37.57 -35.85 1.98
N PHE A 720 37.18 -35.91 0.70
CA PHE A 720 35.79 -36.10 0.29
C PHE A 720 35.20 -37.43 0.75
N ALA A 721 35.98 -38.52 0.67
CA ALA A 721 35.53 -39.84 1.12
C ALA A 721 35.19 -39.85 2.62
N ASP A 722 35.99 -39.17 3.45
CA ASP A 722 35.73 -39.07 4.89
C ASP A 722 34.42 -38.29 5.18
N ALA A 723 34.17 -37.21 4.43
CA ALA A 723 32.95 -36.42 4.56
C ALA A 723 31.70 -37.20 4.17
N TRP A 724 31.81 -38.02 3.13
CA TRP A 724 30.75 -38.91 2.68
C TRP A 724 30.50 -40.04 3.68
N GLU A 725 31.53 -40.79 4.07
CA GLU A 725 31.39 -41.89 5.04
C GLU A 725 30.81 -41.39 6.37
N THR A 726 31.27 -40.23 6.84
CA THR A 726 30.77 -39.64 8.10
C THR A 726 29.28 -39.34 8.00
N ALA A 727 28.82 -38.73 6.90
CA ALA A 727 27.40 -38.44 6.71
C ALA A 727 26.56 -39.72 6.61
N MET A 728 27.05 -40.75 5.92
CA MET A 728 26.36 -42.05 5.87
C MET A 728 26.23 -42.69 7.25
N LEU A 729 27.31 -42.69 8.03
CA LEU A 729 27.29 -43.23 9.41
C LEU A 729 26.32 -42.45 10.31
N MET A 730 26.26 -41.13 10.17
CA MET A 730 25.30 -40.29 10.91
C MET A 730 23.86 -40.63 10.56
N ILE A 731 23.55 -40.82 9.27
CA ILE A 731 22.21 -41.20 8.80
C ILE A 731 21.85 -42.63 9.26
N GLU A 732 22.77 -43.59 9.17
CA GLU A 732 22.54 -44.98 9.60
C GLU A 732 22.31 -45.09 11.11
N LYS A 733 23.02 -44.27 11.89
CA LYS A 733 22.94 -44.30 13.35
C LYS A 733 21.74 -43.54 13.89
N ASP A 734 21.53 -42.31 13.42
CA ASP A 734 20.63 -41.35 14.05
C ASP A 734 19.35 -41.10 13.21
N GLY A 735 19.28 -41.62 11.97
CA GLY A 735 18.17 -41.36 11.04
C GLY A 735 18.14 -39.90 10.56
N PHE A 736 17.05 -39.48 9.93
CA PHE A 736 16.79 -38.08 9.59
C PHE A 736 15.31 -37.75 9.73
N ASP A 737 14.98 -36.50 10.05
CA ASP A 737 13.61 -36.02 10.31
C ASP A 737 12.88 -35.68 9.01
N ASN A 738 13.57 -34.99 8.10
CA ASN A 738 13.01 -34.54 6.82
C ASN A 738 14.11 -34.50 5.75
N ALA A 739 13.72 -34.71 4.49
CA ALA A 739 14.59 -34.57 3.33
C ALA A 739 13.82 -33.96 2.16
N ALA A 740 14.38 -32.91 1.56
CA ALA A 740 13.73 -32.20 0.45
C ALA A 740 14.73 -31.88 -0.67
N PRO A 741 14.40 -32.10 -1.95
CA PRO A 741 15.20 -31.60 -3.05
C PRO A 741 15.26 -30.07 -2.99
N VAL A 742 16.43 -29.47 -3.21
CA VAL A 742 16.57 -28.00 -3.23
C VAL A 742 15.68 -27.38 -4.32
N LYS A 743 15.40 -28.11 -5.40
CA LYS A 743 14.46 -27.66 -6.43
C LYS A 743 13.05 -27.43 -5.87
N LEU A 744 12.55 -28.36 -5.05
CA LEU A 744 11.24 -28.21 -4.38
C LEU A 744 11.25 -27.01 -3.43
N ALA A 745 12.35 -26.84 -2.69
CA ALA A 745 12.55 -25.67 -1.83
C ALA A 745 12.52 -24.36 -2.64
N GLN A 746 13.20 -24.30 -3.78
CA GLN A 746 13.26 -23.12 -4.65
C GLN A 746 11.97 -22.84 -5.43
N ASP A 747 11.15 -23.85 -5.69
CA ASP A 747 9.82 -23.67 -6.31
C ASP A 747 8.88 -22.88 -5.38
N LYS A 748 9.00 -23.08 -4.05
CA LYS A 748 8.25 -22.34 -3.02
C LYS A 748 8.97 -21.05 -2.58
N TYR A 749 10.23 -21.18 -2.18
CA TYR A 749 11.10 -20.11 -1.71
C TYR A 749 12.22 -19.87 -2.71
N LYS A 750 11.93 -19.07 -3.75
CA LYS A 750 12.91 -18.76 -4.79
C LYS A 750 14.20 -18.17 -4.21
N PRO A 751 15.35 -18.40 -4.88
CA PRO A 751 16.62 -17.79 -4.49
C PRO A 751 16.49 -16.27 -4.35
N ALA A 752 16.89 -15.75 -3.20
CA ALA A 752 16.85 -14.33 -2.93
C ALA A 752 17.79 -13.58 -3.89
N ALA A 753 17.32 -12.45 -4.41
CA ALA A 753 18.18 -11.50 -5.10
C ALA A 753 19.28 -10.97 -4.14
N VAL A 754 20.53 -11.38 -4.37
CA VAL A 754 21.68 -10.93 -3.58
C VAL A 754 22.11 -9.54 -4.07
N TYR A 755 21.70 -8.48 -3.37
CA TYR A 755 22.26 -7.13 -3.56
C TYR A 755 23.61 -7.04 -2.85
N ALA A 756 24.63 -7.64 -3.46
CA ALA A 756 26.02 -7.51 -3.06
C ALA A 756 26.81 -6.74 -4.12
N ASP A 757 27.99 -6.24 -3.75
CA ASP A 757 28.93 -5.69 -4.71
C ASP A 757 29.31 -6.75 -5.75
N VAL A 758 28.73 -6.61 -6.94
CA VAL A 758 28.97 -7.47 -8.11
C VAL A 758 30.39 -7.34 -8.65
N SER A 759 31.15 -6.33 -8.22
CA SER A 759 32.55 -6.17 -8.64
C SER A 759 33.49 -7.19 -7.98
N TRP A 760 33.17 -7.69 -6.79
CA TRP A 760 33.99 -8.66 -6.09
C TRP A 760 33.92 -10.05 -6.75
N LYS A 761 35.09 -10.69 -6.92
CA LYS A 761 35.21 -12.03 -7.50
C LYS A 761 36.10 -12.91 -6.59
N PRO A 762 35.70 -14.16 -6.32
CA PRO A 762 36.49 -15.07 -5.50
C PRO A 762 37.79 -15.43 -6.23
N LYS A 763 38.88 -15.59 -5.47
CA LYS A 763 40.15 -16.05 -6.01
C LYS A 763 40.25 -17.56 -5.84
N VAL A 764 40.35 -18.28 -6.95
CA VAL A 764 40.51 -19.73 -6.94
C VAL A 764 41.84 -20.13 -6.27
N PRO A 765 41.87 -21.13 -5.36
CA PRO A 765 43.10 -21.65 -4.77
C PRO A 765 44.04 -22.24 -5.83
N SER A 766 45.34 -22.33 -5.53
CA SER A 766 46.29 -22.96 -6.45
C SER A 766 45.99 -24.44 -6.65
N LYS A 767 46.21 -24.94 -7.87
CA LYS A 767 45.99 -26.34 -8.23
C LYS A 767 46.64 -27.32 -7.25
N ASP A 768 47.90 -27.07 -6.86
CA ASP A 768 48.63 -27.92 -5.90
C ASP A 768 47.90 -28.08 -4.55
N LYS A 769 47.22 -27.02 -4.07
CA LYS A 769 46.46 -27.07 -2.80
C LYS A 769 45.19 -27.91 -2.94
N ILE A 770 44.57 -27.88 -4.11
CA ILE A 770 43.37 -28.67 -4.40
C ILE A 770 43.77 -30.14 -4.57
N ASP A 771 44.85 -30.40 -5.33
CA ASP A 771 45.37 -31.76 -5.58
C ASP A 771 45.78 -32.47 -4.29
N GLN A 772 46.36 -31.76 -3.31
CA GLN A 772 46.66 -32.29 -1.98
C GLN A 772 45.42 -32.80 -1.23
N ILE A 773 44.24 -32.23 -1.47
CA ILE A 773 42.99 -32.65 -0.83
C ILE A 773 42.33 -33.77 -1.65
N LEU A 774 42.39 -33.70 -2.98
CA LEU A 774 41.88 -34.74 -3.88
C LEU A 774 42.61 -36.08 -3.69
N ALA A 775 43.89 -36.06 -3.33
CA ALA A 775 44.70 -37.26 -3.11
C ALA A 775 44.38 -38.00 -1.79
N LYS A 776 43.45 -37.49 -0.97
CA LYS A 776 43.10 -38.09 0.33
C LYS A 776 41.94 -39.07 0.23
N GLY A 777 42.08 -40.17 0.98
CA GLY A 777 41.07 -41.23 1.06
C GLY A 777 41.09 -42.17 -0.16
N PRO A 778 40.29 -43.24 -0.12
CA PRO A 778 40.19 -44.19 -1.21
C PRO A 778 39.57 -43.56 -2.47
N ASN A 779 40.02 -44.01 -3.66
CA ASN A 779 39.44 -43.58 -4.95
C ASN A 779 38.11 -44.31 -5.23
N LEU A 780 37.08 -43.96 -4.47
CA LEU A 780 35.75 -44.57 -4.55
C LEU A 780 35.00 -44.21 -5.85
N ILE A 781 35.35 -43.10 -6.48
CA ILE A 781 34.71 -42.63 -7.72
C ILE A 781 34.94 -43.61 -8.87
N GLN A 782 36.19 -44.07 -9.01
CA GLN A 782 36.54 -45.03 -10.04
C GLN A 782 35.82 -46.37 -9.79
N ALA A 783 35.78 -46.83 -8.54
CA ALA A 783 35.09 -48.06 -8.16
C ALA A 783 33.58 -48.01 -8.45
N ILE A 784 32.91 -46.88 -8.21
CA ILE A 784 31.50 -46.69 -8.59
C ILE A 784 31.33 -46.71 -10.10
N ALA A 785 32.17 -45.98 -10.85
CA ALA A 785 32.07 -45.93 -12.31
C ALA A 785 32.27 -47.30 -12.96
N ASP A 786 33.23 -48.09 -12.45
CA ASP A 786 33.48 -49.46 -12.90
C ASP A 786 32.34 -50.41 -12.47
N GLY A 787 31.81 -50.25 -11.26
CA GLY A 787 30.64 -50.98 -10.77
C GLY A 787 29.39 -50.75 -11.62
N VAL A 788 29.12 -49.49 -12.02
CA VAL A 788 28.04 -49.15 -12.95
C VAL A 788 28.24 -49.86 -14.29
N ALA A 789 29.46 -49.85 -14.83
CA ALA A 789 29.78 -50.52 -16.09
C ALA A 789 29.41 -52.01 -16.04
N VAL A 790 29.82 -52.70 -14.97
CA VAL A 790 29.57 -54.12 -14.76
C VAL A 790 28.07 -54.40 -14.55
N ALA A 791 27.39 -53.58 -13.77
CA ALA A 791 25.96 -53.70 -13.51
C ALA A 791 25.11 -53.49 -14.78
N GLN A 792 25.54 -52.59 -15.67
CA GLN A 792 24.91 -52.37 -16.98
C GLN A 792 25.20 -53.50 -17.96
N MET A 793 26.40 -54.09 -17.96
CA MET A 793 26.72 -55.27 -18.79
C MET A 793 25.93 -56.53 -18.40
N LYS A 794 25.54 -56.67 -17.12
CA LYS A 794 24.65 -57.76 -16.65
C LYS A 794 23.19 -57.58 -17.07
N LYS A 795 22.79 -56.44 -17.66
CA LYS A 795 21.48 -56.24 -18.31
C LYS A 795 21.58 -56.63 -19.80
N GLY A 796 21.40 -57.92 -20.12
CA GLY A 796 21.05 -58.37 -21.47
C GLY A 796 20.96 -59.90 -21.60
N PRO A 797 20.08 -60.49 -22.43
CA PRO A 797 18.83 -60.03 -23.04
C PRO A 797 17.65 -60.90 -22.58
N GLU A 798 17.02 -60.61 -21.44
CA GLU A 798 15.72 -61.19 -21.08
C GLU A 798 14.88 -60.07 -20.48
N GLU A 799 14.17 -59.35 -21.36
CA GLU A 799 12.93 -58.56 -21.14
C GLU A 799 12.73 -57.57 -22.32
N SER A 800 12.82 -58.07 -23.55
CA SER A 800 12.20 -57.43 -24.71
C SER A 800 11.00 -58.26 -25.14
N GLY A 801 9.98 -58.30 -24.29
CA GLY A 801 8.67 -58.84 -24.61
C GLY A 801 7.64 -57.76 -24.32
N TYR A 802 7.28 -56.96 -25.33
CA TYR A 802 5.91 -56.59 -25.70
C TYR A 802 5.92 -55.44 -26.72
N GLY A 803 5.30 -55.69 -27.89
CA GLY A 803 4.54 -54.69 -28.63
C GLY A 803 5.27 -53.79 -29.63
N SER A 804 5.69 -54.34 -30.77
CA SER A 804 5.75 -53.55 -32.00
C SER A 804 4.31 -53.30 -32.49
N GLU A 805 3.74 -52.11 -32.23
CA GLU A 805 2.58 -51.65 -32.99
C GLU A 805 3.03 -51.35 -34.42
N LYS A 806 2.66 -52.27 -35.32
CA LYS A 806 2.61 -52.01 -36.76
C LYS A 806 1.54 -50.95 -37.00
N GLY A 807 1.91 -49.91 -37.73
CA GLY A 807 0.95 -49.07 -38.42
C GLY A 807 0.15 -49.90 -39.43
N GLU A 808 -1.16 -49.83 -39.32
CA GLU A 808 -2.09 -50.07 -40.42
C GLU A 808 -2.70 -48.71 -40.81
N GLU A 809 -2.34 -48.24 -41.99
CA GLU A 809 -3.22 -47.39 -42.80
C GLU A 809 -4.45 -48.21 -43.19
N GLN A 810 -5.66 -47.73 -42.89
CA GLN A 810 -6.81 -47.84 -43.79
C GLN A 810 -7.99 -46.93 -43.36
N LYS A 811 -8.26 -45.96 -44.25
CA LYS A 811 -9.52 -45.18 -44.50
C LYS A 811 -10.09 -44.25 -43.44
#